data_AF-A0A351C4S3-F1
#
_entry.id   AF-A0A351C4S3-F1
#
_cell.length_a   1.000
_cell.length_b   1.000
_cell.length_c   1.000
_cell.angle_alpha   90.00
_cell.angle_beta   90.00
_cell.angle_gamma   90.00
#
_symmetry.space_group_name_H-M   'P 1'
#
loop_
_entity.id
_entity.type
_entity.pdbx_description
1 polymer ?
#
loop_
_entity_poly.entity_id
_entity_poly.type
_entity_poly.pdbx_seq_one_letter_code
_entity_poly.pdbx_strand_id
1 'polypeptide(L)'
;MRLLFALLSLSLMFGTVQAQDLELESSKQALELSRLNQEKDIQWIHMTPTLSASPEGRAASAEYHMRKEMGLIPTGKGSQFVIGETRNFAVLNIKESQTETVEFTLMAEHSFFNVWVESSQLASNGGNVTDADIAAMVTAAGVQTPSGSVNPNKGIVENDEAVFGPPSDVDGSGKMDILLHDIKDFYDPANNNFGAVAGFFSPADLSSNSNQADIIHLDTMPGMYRQDGSPVSQANLHRTLAHEYEHLIMQANKGFEATFVSEGQAEWAEVVNGYSPRTVSYINSAIDRAASLLSWDNGPPYGGPASQDYQRAGLWSNYLADRLGTDLAGEISRTSGNGYGTYASLLTKNGFPLSLLEDYVQGFHVANLINDGSSVANFGYTTPSRQSLRAKSIPTTNGESAVGSTDSGVMNSGSVRYFVWENVGSFSLDLDAGSTSQRDDLKPILIFDDVDSGRSFAEVDPGGEGVVRTGNFSNVYLVIPHVDLSTTATVGYNFTASWETFTAPKQFEDITYDDGVVQHTGTGSITIIGIPVSGENILAIDDKFANRFETPPGSAFSEISLSLLFMDAFQSTNSTTRDFRLSVWNEIDGVPGDVVMSEVFEYNAGIDAPNLAFMTIDMAPWQNELSQATGPLFVGFENAGIDNNYIYFALSHTALTTSPSYMFNSFGSQTQRWAHFDSVTSGGNPAFNGLVLPIRVRVDLNAGSTDVDGGIDLPETIVLDQNYPNPFNPSTTIQFELPNSSDVELEVFDLLGRKVATLIQGVLQAGSHEAMFDATVLGSGLYVYTLRAGDHRMTRTMTLIK
;
A
#
# COMPACT_ATOMS: atom_id res chain seq x y z
N MET A 1 40.66 -9.13 34.08
CA MET A 1 42.01 -8.56 33.83
C MET A 1 42.27 -8.13 32.38
N ARG A 2 41.43 -8.48 31.39
CA ARG A 2 41.48 -7.89 30.03
C ARG A 2 40.53 -6.69 29.81
N LEU A 3 39.61 -6.43 30.74
CA LEU A 3 38.77 -5.21 30.77
C LEU A 3 39.51 -3.95 31.25
N LEU A 4 40.66 -4.11 31.93
CA LEU A 4 41.40 -2.97 32.51
C LEU A 4 42.29 -2.22 31.49
N PHE A 5 42.53 -2.81 30.31
CA PHE A 5 43.35 -2.19 29.26
C PHE A 5 42.53 -1.40 28.24
N ALA A 6 41.23 -1.65 28.12
CA ALA A 6 40.34 -0.93 27.21
C ALA A 6 39.89 0.44 27.76
N LEU A 7 39.84 0.60 29.08
CA LEU A 7 39.46 1.85 29.74
C LEU A 7 40.63 2.85 29.92
N LEU A 8 41.87 2.45 29.63
CA LEU A 8 43.06 3.30 29.82
C LEU A 8 43.50 4.10 28.57
N SER A 9 42.79 3.98 27.44
CA SER A 9 43.08 4.78 26.23
C SER A 9 42.09 5.91 25.95
N LEU A 10 41.03 6.05 26.77
CA LEU A 10 40.03 7.13 26.62
C LEU A 10 40.24 8.33 27.58
N SER A 11 41.32 8.35 28.38
CA SER A 11 41.60 9.37 29.40
C SER A 11 42.62 10.45 28.98
N LEU A 12 42.97 10.59 27.70
CA LEU A 12 43.90 11.63 27.23
C LEU A 12 43.25 12.83 26.55
N MET A 13 41.92 12.95 26.59
CA MET A 13 41.24 14.21 26.28
C MET A 13 40.25 14.52 27.40
N PHE A 14 40.39 15.70 28.01
CA PHE A 14 39.61 16.28 29.12
C PHE A 14 40.08 15.96 30.55
N GLY A 15 41.09 16.73 30.97
CA GLY A 15 41.13 17.50 32.23
C GLY A 15 40.70 16.86 33.56
N THR A 16 41.71 16.44 34.33
CA THR A 16 41.84 16.44 35.81
C THR A 16 40.56 16.53 36.66
N VAL A 17 40.14 15.38 37.22
CA VAL A 17 39.34 15.29 38.46
C VAL A 17 40.21 14.62 39.53
N GLN A 18 40.20 15.17 40.75
CA GLN A 18 41.08 14.75 41.86
C GLN A 18 40.68 13.39 42.43
N ALA A 19 41.69 12.59 42.78
CA ALA A 19 41.58 11.20 43.24
C ALA A 19 40.79 10.97 44.56
N GLN A 20 40.30 12.03 45.23
CA GLN A 20 39.48 11.93 46.44
C GLN A 20 37.98 11.76 46.14
N ASP A 21 37.51 12.12 44.95
CA ASP A 21 36.09 11.98 44.58
C ASP A 21 35.74 10.57 44.07
N LEU A 22 36.73 9.83 43.55
CA LEU A 22 36.56 8.47 43.05
C LEU A 22 36.40 7.41 44.16
N GLU A 23 37.03 7.60 45.33
CA GLU A 23 36.86 6.67 46.47
C GLU A 23 35.50 6.87 47.19
N LEU A 24 34.93 8.08 47.14
CA LEU A 24 33.64 8.37 47.75
C LEU A 24 32.45 7.87 46.91
N GLU A 25 32.57 7.89 45.57
CA GLU A 25 31.57 7.29 44.67
C GLU A 25 31.63 5.77 44.64
N SER A 26 32.82 5.17 44.62
CA SER A 26 32.94 3.70 44.64
C SER A 26 32.41 3.09 45.94
N SER A 27 32.57 3.80 47.07
CA SER A 27 32.06 3.34 48.37
C SER A 27 30.56 3.58 48.54
N LYS A 28 29.95 4.52 47.81
CA LYS A 28 28.49 4.72 47.77
C LYS A 28 27.81 3.69 46.86
N GLN A 29 28.36 3.42 45.67
CA GLN A 29 27.86 2.37 44.78
C GLN A 29 27.99 0.97 45.39
N ALA A 30 29.06 0.68 46.13
CA ALA A 30 29.21 -0.60 46.84
C ALA A 30 28.21 -0.76 48.00
N LEU A 31 27.85 0.33 48.70
CA LEU A 31 26.83 0.29 49.74
C LEU A 31 25.43 0.12 49.16
N GLU A 32 25.14 0.74 48.02
CA GLU A 32 23.88 0.66 47.28
C GLU A 32 23.67 -0.74 46.67
N LEU A 33 24.74 -1.34 46.12
CA LEU A 33 24.77 -2.74 45.66
C LEU A 33 24.61 -3.76 46.82
N SER A 34 25.13 -3.45 48.01
CA SER A 34 24.91 -4.32 49.19
C SER A 34 23.50 -4.22 49.75
N ARG A 35 22.84 -3.07 49.55
CA ARG A 35 21.46 -2.82 50.01
C ARG A 35 20.43 -3.42 49.04
N LEU A 36 20.72 -3.44 47.75
CA LEU A 36 19.93 -4.14 46.71
C LEU A 36 19.96 -5.67 46.83
N ASN A 37 20.94 -6.25 47.53
CA ASN A 37 21.07 -7.71 47.68
C ASN A 37 20.39 -8.29 48.92
N GLN A 38 19.75 -7.47 49.78
CA GLN A 38 19.14 -7.94 51.03
C GLN A 38 17.61 -7.89 51.10
N GLU A 39 16.92 -7.39 50.07
CA GLU A 39 15.46 -7.45 50.00
C GLU A 39 15.04 -8.49 48.96
N LYS A 40 14.72 -9.69 49.45
CA LYS A 40 13.90 -10.67 48.73
C LYS A 40 12.48 -10.12 48.64
N ASP A 41 12.18 -9.45 47.55
CA ASP A 41 10.87 -9.41 46.90
C ASP A 41 11.13 -9.02 45.45
N ILE A 42 10.93 -9.97 44.52
CA ILE A 42 11.05 -9.72 43.08
C ILE A 42 9.87 -8.81 42.71
N GLN A 43 10.11 -7.50 42.73
CA GLN A 43 9.25 -6.53 42.08
C GLN A 43 9.61 -6.51 40.61
N TRP A 44 8.65 -6.91 39.78
CA TRP A 44 8.65 -6.65 38.35
C TRP A 44 9.05 -5.20 38.09
N ILE A 45 10.06 -4.99 37.24
CA ILE A 45 10.34 -3.66 36.71
C ILE A 45 9.14 -3.34 35.81
N HIS A 46 8.15 -2.67 36.37
CA HIS A 46 7.20 -1.89 35.58
C HIS A 46 8.05 -0.87 34.82
N MET A 47 8.29 -1.10 33.53
CA MET A 47 8.72 -0.03 32.65
C MET A 47 7.60 1.00 32.67
N THR A 48 7.81 2.14 33.34
CA THR A 48 6.85 3.21 33.26
C THR A 48 6.77 3.67 31.80
N PRO A 49 5.58 4.06 31.30
CA PRO A 49 5.39 4.56 29.94
C PRO A 49 6.32 5.73 29.57
N THR A 50 6.88 6.43 30.56
CA THR A 50 7.84 7.52 30.37
C THR A 50 9.23 7.03 29.96
N LEU A 51 9.65 5.84 30.40
CA LEU A 51 10.96 5.28 30.03
C LEU A 51 10.93 4.73 28.61
N SER A 52 9.89 4.00 28.19
CA SER A 52 9.83 3.38 26.85
C SER A 52 9.83 4.37 25.68
N ALA A 53 9.40 5.61 25.90
CA ALA A 53 9.41 6.69 24.91
C ALA A 53 10.73 7.49 24.85
N SER A 54 11.57 7.37 25.88
CA SER A 54 12.81 8.14 25.95
C SER A 54 13.96 7.47 25.16
N PRO A 55 14.98 8.22 24.72
CA PRO A 55 16.20 7.63 24.15
C PRO A 55 16.82 6.54 25.02
N GLU A 56 16.68 6.66 26.34
CA GLU A 56 17.12 5.68 27.33
C GLU A 56 16.25 4.41 27.32
N GLY A 57 14.94 4.50 27.02
CA GLY A 57 14.10 3.33 26.80
C GLY A 57 14.38 2.60 25.50
N ARG A 58 14.67 3.32 24.42
CA ARG A 58 15.14 2.71 23.16
C ARG A 58 16.50 2.07 23.33
N ALA A 59 17.41 2.71 24.07
CA ALA A 59 18.67 2.11 24.47
C ALA A 59 18.46 0.88 25.36
N ALA A 60 17.48 0.89 26.26
CA ALA A 60 17.11 -0.26 27.08
C ALA A 60 16.46 -1.38 26.27
N SER A 61 15.68 -1.07 25.22
CA SER A 61 15.14 -2.05 24.28
C SER A 61 16.26 -2.66 23.42
N ALA A 62 17.16 -1.84 22.85
CA ALA A 62 18.32 -2.34 22.12
C ALA A 62 19.25 -3.16 23.02
N GLU A 63 19.42 -2.76 24.28
CA GLU A 63 20.15 -3.52 25.29
C GLU A 63 19.42 -4.81 25.68
N TYR A 64 18.08 -4.80 25.76
CA TYR A 64 17.26 -5.99 25.96
C TYR A 64 17.46 -6.98 24.80
N HIS A 65 17.33 -6.53 23.54
CA HIS A 65 17.57 -7.36 22.35
C HIS A 65 18.99 -7.91 22.35
N MET A 66 20.00 -7.07 22.59
CA MET A 66 21.40 -7.50 22.68
C MET A 66 21.60 -8.54 23.79
N ARG A 67 21.01 -8.32 24.97
CA ARG A 67 21.09 -9.29 26.09
C ARG A 67 20.34 -10.57 25.76
N LYS A 68 19.23 -10.52 25.02
CA LYS A 68 18.44 -11.66 24.57
C LYS A 68 19.21 -12.49 23.54
N GLU A 69 19.77 -11.85 22.51
CA GLU A 69 20.68 -12.46 21.52
C GLU A 69 21.92 -13.09 22.18
N MET A 70 22.46 -12.47 23.23
CA MET A 70 23.60 -13.00 23.99
C MET A 70 23.22 -14.05 25.04
N GLY A 71 21.93 -14.37 25.21
CA GLY A 71 21.45 -15.31 26.24
C GLY A 71 21.71 -14.85 27.68
N LEU A 72 21.81 -13.53 27.90
CA LEU A 72 22.12 -12.89 29.18
C LEU A 72 20.87 -12.49 29.99
N ILE A 73 19.67 -12.62 29.40
CA ILE A 73 18.41 -12.50 30.14
C ILE A 73 18.17 -13.83 30.86
N PRO A 74 18.04 -13.85 32.20
CA PRO A 74 17.81 -15.09 32.93
C PRO A 74 16.49 -15.74 32.48
N THR A 75 16.58 -16.83 31.72
CA THR A 75 15.44 -17.69 31.39
C THR A 75 14.88 -18.26 32.68
N GLY A 76 13.69 -17.82 33.09
CA GLY A 76 13.03 -18.34 34.27
C GLY A 76 12.42 -19.69 33.96
N LYS A 77 12.94 -20.80 34.51
CA LYS A 77 12.30 -22.14 34.51
C LYS A 77 11.74 -22.71 33.19
N GLY A 78 11.95 -22.09 32.03
CA GLY A 78 11.55 -22.63 30.73
C GLY A 78 12.42 -23.82 30.36
N SER A 79 11.80 -24.96 30.10
CA SER A 79 12.46 -26.14 29.52
C SER A 79 13.11 -25.73 28.20
N GLN A 80 14.42 -25.98 28.04
CA GLN A 80 14.99 -26.02 26.68
C GLN A 80 14.30 -27.16 25.95
N PHE A 81 13.35 -26.83 25.08
CA PHE A 81 12.70 -27.81 24.24
C PHE A 81 13.72 -28.40 23.27
N VAL A 82 13.51 -29.64 22.86
CA VAL A 82 14.38 -30.30 21.88
C VAL A 82 13.67 -30.29 20.53
N ILE A 83 14.36 -29.92 19.44
CA ILE A 83 13.77 -30.03 18.09
C ILE A 83 13.31 -31.47 17.85
N GLY A 84 12.06 -31.63 17.40
CA GLY A 84 11.35 -32.89 17.26
C GLY A 84 10.53 -33.32 18.49
N GLU A 85 10.60 -32.58 19.59
CA GLU A 85 9.73 -32.80 20.76
C GLU A 85 8.27 -32.49 20.42
N THR A 86 7.36 -33.32 20.92
CA THR A 86 5.92 -33.14 20.75
C THR A 86 5.27 -32.58 22.01
N ARG A 87 4.36 -31.61 21.87
CA ARG A 87 3.57 -31.01 22.95
C ARG A 87 2.12 -30.84 22.52
N ASN A 88 1.20 -30.97 23.47
CA ASN A 88 -0.21 -30.64 23.25
C ASN A 88 -0.47 -29.17 23.56
N PHE A 89 -1.15 -28.47 22.65
CA PHE A 89 -1.63 -27.11 22.81
C PHE A 89 -3.16 -27.08 22.80
N ALA A 90 -3.73 -26.18 23.60
CA ALA A 90 -5.13 -25.78 23.48
C ALA A 90 -5.26 -24.82 22.28
N VAL A 91 -6.14 -25.13 21.33
CA VAL A 91 -6.35 -24.33 20.10
C VAL A 91 -7.85 -24.06 19.92
N LEU A 92 -8.21 -22.87 19.44
CA LEU A 92 -9.61 -22.52 19.17
C LEU A 92 -10.05 -23.07 17.81
N ASN A 93 -11.07 -23.91 17.81
CA ASN A 93 -11.89 -24.21 16.63
C ASN A 93 -12.89 -23.07 16.45
N ILE A 94 -12.61 -22.19 15.48
CA ILE A 94 -13.39 -20.99 15.19
C ILE A 94 -14.78 -21.36 14.67
N LYS A 95 -14.85 -22.38 13.80
CA LYS A 95 -16.09 -22.86 13.19
C LYS A 95 -17.11 -23.30 14.24
N GLU A 96 -16.66 -24.03 15.25
CA GLU A 96 -17.51 -24.59 16.31
C GLU A 96 -17.54 -23.73 17.58
N SER A 97 -16.68 -22.71 17.66
CA SER A 97 -16.46 -21.89 18.85
C SER A 97 -16.11 -22.73 20.09
N GLN A 98 -15.24 -23.73 19.92
CA GLN A 98 -14.78 -24.64 20.98
C GLN A 98 -13.26 -24.72 21.03
N THR A 99 -12.70 -24.93 22.22
CA THR A 99 -11.27 -25.20 22.38
C THR A 99 -11.01 -26.69 22.25
N GLU A 100 -10.03 -27.05 21.42
CA GLU A 100 -9.56 -28.42 21.20
C GLU A 100 -8.13 -28.57 21.70
N THR A 101 -7.71 -29.81 21.94
CA THR A 101 -6.32 -30.13 22.27
C THR A 101 -5.68 -30.81 21.07
N VAL A 102 -4.64 -30.19 20.52
CA VAL A 102 -3.95 -30.65 19.32
C VAL A 102 -2.47 -30.85 19.62
N GLU A 103 -1.89 -31.92 19.06
CA GLU A 103 -0.48 -32.25 19.21
C GLU A 103 0.36 -31.51 18.16
N PHE A 104 1.41 -30.84 18.61
CA PHE A 104 2.37 -30.12 17.79
C PHE A 104 3.76 -30.68 18.00
N THR A 105 4.59 -30.61 16.96
CA THR A 105 6.01 -30.93 17.00
C THR A 105 6.83 -29.65 16.88
N LEU A 106 7.85 -29.48 17.73
CA LEU A 106 8.80 -28.37 17.63
C LEU A 106 9.70 -28.59 16.43
N MET A 107 9.69 -27.66 15.47
CA MET A 107 10.46 -27.79 14.23
C MET A 107 11.63 -26.83 14.14
N ALA A 108 11.56 -25.68 14.79
CA ALA A 108 12.67 -24.74 14.85
C ALA A 108 12.68 -23.94 16.14
N GLU A 109 13.88 -23.53 16.55
CA GLU A 109 14.12 -22.66 17.69
C GLU A 109 14.90 -21.43 17.23
N HIS A 110 14.44 -20.25 17.65
CA HIS A 110 15.11 -18.98 17.48
C HIS A 110 15.32 -18.31 18.85
N SER A 111 16.10 -17.22 18.90
CA SER A 111 16.33 -16.46 20.15
C SER A 111 15.08 -15.75 20.66
N PHE A 112 14.12 -15.45 19.78
CA PHE A 112 12.89 -14.73 20.13
C PHE A 112 11.63 -15.62 20.10
N PHE A 113 11.66 -16.76 19.43
CA PHE A 113 10.47 -17.59 19.25
C PHE A 113 10.81 -19.07 19.01
N ASN A 114 9.80 -19.91 19.17
CA ASN A 114 9.81 -21.31 18.74
C ASN A 114 8.78 -21.48 17.60
N VAL A 115 9.08 -22.35 16.64
CA VAL A 115 8.12 -22.71 15.58
C VAL A 115 7.66 -24.13 15.80
N TRP A 116 6.36 -24.26 16.10
CA TRP A 116 5.67 -25.52 16.29
C TRP A 116 4.73 -25.76 15.10
N VAL A 117 4.68 -26.99 14.63
CA VAL A 117 3.79 -27.39 13.53
C VAL A 117 2.87 -28.48 14.05
N GLU A 118 1.58 -28.39 13.75
CA GLU A 118 0.64 -29.47 14.04
C GLU A 118 1.22 -30.79 13.50
N SER A 119 1.34 -31.80 14.36
CA SER A 119 2.04 -33.05 14.02
C SER A 119 1.45 -33.71 12.77
N SER A 120 0.15 -33.56 12.53
CA SER A 120 -0.56 -34.10 11.37
C SER A 120 -0.23 -33.37 10.05
N GLN A 121 0.15 -32.10 10.12
CA GLN A 121 0.42 -31.23 8.96
C GLN A 121 1.83 -31.40 8.41
N LEU A 122 2.74 -32.00 9.17
CA LEU A 122 4.12 -32.24 8.74
C LEU A 122 4.21 -33.24 7.58
N ALA A 123 5.01 -32.91 6.57
CA ALA A 123 5.30 -33.78 5.44
C ALA A 123 5.90 -35.14 5.86
N SER A 124 6.69 -35.18 6.95
CA SER A 124 7.21 -36.42 7.52
C SER A 124 6.12 -37.36 8.05
N ASN A 125 4.95 -36.82 8.37
CA ASN A 125 3.80 -37.54 8.92
C ASN A 125 2.65 -37.67 7.89
N GLY A 126 2.89 -37.31 6.63
CA GLY A 126 1.92 -37.41 5.53
C GLY A 126 1.10 -36.14 5.27
N GLY A 127 1.40 -35.03 5.92
CA GLY A 127 0.86 -33.70 5.62
C GLY A 127 1.65 -32.96 4.52
N ASN A 128 1.47 -31.65 4.42
CA ASN A 128 2.07 -30.82 3.36
C ASN A 128 3.22 -29.91 3.85
N VAL A 129 3.28 -29.54 5.13
CA VAL A 129 4.27 -28.58 5.64
C VAL A 129 5.67 -29.19 5.64
N THR A 130 6.58 -28.55 4.91
CA THR A 130 7.95 -29.02 4.68
C THR A 130 8.98 -28.26 5.52
N ASP A 131 10.18 -28.84 5.68
CA ASP A 131 11.32 -28.16 6.32
C ASP A 131 11.69 -26.83 5.63
N ALA A 132 11.47 -26.73 4.32
CA ALA A 132 11.70 -25.50 3.57
C ALA A 132 10.72 -24.39 3.97
N ASP A 133 9.47 -24.76 4.25
CA ASP A 133 8.47 -23.81 4.71
C ASP A 133 8.79 -23.30 6.12
N ILE A 134 9.20 -24.21 7.01
CA ILE A 134 9.64 -23.86 8.36
C ILE A 134 10.85 -22.92 8.31
N ALA A 135 11.81 -23.18 7.42
CA ALA A 135 12.96 -22.30 7.23
C ALA A 135 12.56 -20.91 6.68
N ALA A 136 11.56 -20.84 5.80
CA ALA A 136 11.01 -19.57 5.30
C ALA A 136 10.35 -18.76 6.43
N MET A 137 9.56 -19.40 7.28
CA MET A 137 8.95 -18.79 8.46
C MET A 137 10.01 -18.26 9.44
N VAL A 138 11.02 -19.07 9.78
CA VAL A 138 12.13 -18.63 10.64
C VAL A 138 12.87 -17.43 10.04
N THR A 139 13.06 -17.44 8.72
CA THR A 139 13.73 -16.34 8.01
C THR A 139 12.91 -15.05 8.10
N ALA A 140 11.61 -15.11 7.80
CA ALA A 140 10.73 -13.94 7.85
C ALA A 140 10.55 -13.41 9.28
N ALA A 141 10.33 -14.31 10.24
CA ALA A 141 10.07 -13.95 11.63
C ALA A 141 11.32 -13.43 12.35
N GLY A 142 12.50 -13.99 12.07
CA GLY A 142 13.70 -13.77 12.89
C GLY A 142 14.95 -13.25 12.18
N VAL A 143 15.01 -13.25 10.84
CA VAL A 143 16.25 -12.94 10.11
C VAL A 143 16.14 -11.71 9.24
N GLN A 144 15.14 -11.65 8.35
CA GLN A 144 15.02 -10.56 7.38
C GLN A 144 13.58 -10.33 6.96
N THR A 145 13.29 -9.10 6.54
CA THR A 145 11.99 -8.66 6.03
C THR A 145 12.16 -8.06 4.63
N PRO A 146 11.09 -7.91 3.84
CA PRO A 146 11.11 -7.22 2.55
C PRO A 146 11.85 -5.88 2.59
N SER A 147 12.45 -5.47 1.46
CA SER A 147 13.28 -4.26 1.36
C SER A 147 12.56 -2.94 1.70
N GLY A 148 11.22 -2.95 1.68
CA GLY A 148 10.38 -1.81 2.07
C GLY A 148 10.08 -1.70 3.56
N SER A 149 10.62 -2.60 4.40
CA SER A 149 10.43 -2.57 5.85
C SER A 149 11.27 -1.46 6.52
N VAL A 150 10.97 -1.16 7.78
CA VAL A 150 11.75 -0.21 8.59
C VAL A 150 13.20 -0.66 8.76
N ASN A 151 13.45 -1.99 8.78
CA ASN A 151 14.79 -2.56 8.72
C ASN A 151 14.77 -3.93 8.03
N PRO A 152 15.20 -4.02 6.77
CA PRO A 152 15.12 -5.27 6.00
C PRO A 152 16.12 -6.33 6.46
N ASN A 153 17.13 -5.95 7.26
CA ASN A 153 18.12 -6.88 7.82
C ASN A 153 17.68 -7.49 9.17
N LYS A 154 16.41 -7.30 9.53
CA LYS A 154 15.80 -7.80 10.75
C LYS A 154 14.49 -8.51 10.41
N GLY A 155 14.17 -9.54 11.19
CA GLY A 155 12.90 -10.26 11.09
C GLY A 155 11.74 -9.48 11.66
N ILE A 156 10.53 -9.98 11.42
CA ILE A 156 9.27 -9.38 11.89
C ILE A 156 9.30 -9.06 13.39
N VAL A 157 9.72 -10.02 14.20
CA VAL A 157 9.67 -9.89 15.66
C VAL A 157 10.52 -8.71 16.14
N GLU A 158 11.73 -8.56 15.62
CA GLU A 158 12.61 -7.46 16.04
C GLU A 158 12.15 -6.10 15.51
N ASN A 159 11.59 -6.04 14.30
CA ASN A 159 11.03 -4.82 13.76
C ASN A 159 9.82 -4.34 14.57
N ASP A 160 8.92 -5.26 14.89
CA ASP A 160 7.73 -4.95 15.69
C ASP A 160 8.11 -4.57 17.12
N GLU A 161 9.00 -5.32 17.77
CA GLU A 161 9.49 -4.95 19.11
C GLU A 161 10.21 -3.59 19.11
N ALA A 162 10.89 -3.22 18.03
CA ALA A 162 11.56 -1.92 17.91
C ALA A 162 10.57 -0.75 17.77
N VAL A 163 9.46 -0.93 17.06
CA VAL A 163 8.44 0.11 16.80
C VAL A 163 7.37 0.13 17.89
N PHE A 164 6.76 -1.02 18.15
CA PHE A 164 5.60 -1.22 19.02
C PHE A 164 5.97 -1.66 20.45
N GLY A 165 7.23 -2.02 20.68
CA GLY A 165 7.76 -2.35 21.99
C GLY A 165 7.63 -3.83 22.33
N PRO A 166 8.09 -4.25 23.53
CA PRO A 166 8.21 -5.66 23.84
C PRO A 166 6.83 -6.32 24.08
N PRO A 167 6.69 -7.62 23.77
CA PRO A 167 5.53 -8.42 24.14
C PRO A 167 5.55 -8.76 25.64
N SER A 168 4.57 -9.54 26.09
CA SER A 168 4.65 -10.24 27.37
C SER A 168 5.62 -11.43 27.31
N ASP A 169 5.92 -11.99 28.48
CA ASP A 169 6.69 -13.22 28.65
C ASP A 169 6.03 -14.02 29.79
N VAL A 170 4.87 -14.59 29.46
CA VAL A 170 3.96 -15.22 30.44
C VAL A 170 4.55 -16.49 31.04
N ASP A 171 5.25 -17.27 30.22
CA ASP A 171 5.86 -18.54 30.63
C ASP A 171 7.30 -18.39 31.15
N GLY A 172 7.88 -17.19 31.03
CA GLY A 172 9.23 -16.86 31.50
C GLY A 172 10.34 -17.45 30.61
N SER A 173 9.99 -17.96 29.43
CA SER A 173 10.93 -18.50 28.45
C SER A 173 11.71 -17.40 27.72
N GLY A 174 11.16 -16.18 27.70
CA GLY A 174 11.62 -15.08 26.86
C GLY A 174 11.27 -15.26 25.39
N LYS A 175 10.43 -16.24 25.03
CA LYS A 175 10.10 -16.59 23.65
C LYS A 175 8.60 -16.67 23.42
N MET A 176 8.19 -16.27 22.23
CA MET A 176 6.85 -16.54 21.70
C MET A 176 6.81 -17.91 21.01
N ASP A 177 5.69 -18.62 21.08
CA ASP A 177 5.44 -19.81 20.28
C ASP A 177 4.61 -19.44 19.02
N ILE A 178 5.14 -19.74 17.84
CA ILE A 178 4.41 -19.67 16.56
C ILE A 178 3.84 -21.06 16.28
N LEU A 179 2.51 -21.17 16.23
CA LEU A 179 1.81 -22.43 15.92
C LEU A 179 1.32 -22.42 14.48
N LEU A 180 1.91 -23.27 13.63
CA LEU A 180 1.44 -23.53 12.27
C LEU A 180 0.48 -24.72 12.29
N HIS A 181 -0.80 -24.49 12.01
CA HIS A 181 -1.81 -25.55 11.97
C HIS A 181 -2.94 -25.26 10.97
N ASP A 182 -3.76 -26.26 10.67
CA ASP A 182 -4.98 -26.06 9.87
C ASP A 182 -6.04 -25.46 10.78
N ILE A 183 -6.25 -24.13 10.69
CA ILE A 183 -7.19 -23.43 11.55
C ILE A 183 -8.60 -23.88 11.17
N LYS A 184 -9.32 -24.48 12.13
CA LYS A 184 -10.70 -24.93 11.89
C LYS A 184 -11.64 -23.75 11.79
N ASP A 185 -11.89 -23.31 10.57
CA ASP A 185 -12.67 -22.12 10.23
C ASP A 185 -13.79 -22.43 9.22
N PHE A 186 -14.25 -21.40 8.50
CA PHE A 186 -15.33 -21.53 7.52
C PHE A 186 -14.83 -21.85 6.10
N TYR A 187 -13.53 -22.08 5.91
CA TYR A 187 -12.95 -22.40 4.62
C TYR A 187 -13.42 -23.78 4.17
N ASP A 188 -14.24 -23.78 3.12
CA ASP A 188 -14.85 -24.97 2.53
C ASP A 188 -15.03 -24.74 1.02
N PRO A 189 -13.93 -24.79 0.25
CA PRO A 189 -13.97 -24.52 -1.18
C PRO A 189 -14.78 -25.58 -1.94
N ALA A 190 -14.96 -26.78 -1.38
CA ALA A 190 -15.88 -27.79 -1.92
C ALA A 190 -17.34 -27.34 -1.94
N ASN A 191 -17.72 -26.39 -1.08
CA ASN A 191 -19.04 -25.78 -1.00
C ASN A 191 -19.05 -24.28 -1.38
N ASN A 192 -18.06 -23.81 -2.14
CA ASN A 192 -17.89 -22.40 -2.55
C ASN A 192 -17.83 -21.42 -1.36
N ASN A 193 -17.38 -21.86 -0.19
CA ASN A 193 -17.11 -20.97 0.93
C ASN A 193 -15.59 -20.76 1.08
N PHE A 194 -15.16 -19.52 0.91
CA PHE A 194 -13.74 -19.14 0.98
C PHE A 194 -13.43 -18.29 2.21
N GLY A 195 -14.36 -18.20 3.18
CA GLY A 195 -14.16 -17.47 4.43
C GLY A 195 -13.12 -18.17 5.30
N ALA A 196 -11.88 -17.71 5.22
CA ALA A 196 -10.75 -18.25 5.98
C ALA A 196 -10.22 -17.24 7.00
N VAL A 197 -9.71 -17.74 8.12
CA VAL A 197 -8.97 -16.96 9.12
C VAL A 197 -7.49 -17.26 8.92
N ALA A 198 -6.75 -16.29 8.38
CA ALA A 198 -5.33 -16.47 8.04
C ALA A 198 -4.42 -16.71 9.27
N GLY A 199 -4.87 -16.24 10.44
CA GLY A 199 -4.17 -16.34 11.70
C GLY A 199 -4.94 -15.58 12.77
N PHE A 200 -4.54 -15.78 14.03
CA PHE A 200 -5.07 -15.00 15.15
C PHE A 200 -4.13 -15.01 16.36
N PHE A 201 -4.17 -13.93 17.13
CA PHE A 201 -3.78 -13.90 18.53
C PHE A 201 -5.01 -14.08 19.43
N SER A 202 -4.85 -14.85 20.52
CA SER A 202 -5.90 -15.07 21.51
C SER A 202 -5.41 -14.70 22.92
N PRO A 203 -6.01 -13.69 23.58
CA PRO A 203 -5.68 -13.36 24.97
C PRO A 203 -5.91 -14.51 25.96
N ALA A 204 -6.68 -15.53 25.59
CA ALA A 204 -6.92 -16.70 26.43
C ALA A 204 -5.62 -17.49 26.68
N ASP A 205 -4.68 -17.49 25.72
CA ASP A 205 -3.43 -18.24 25.77
C ASP A 205 -2.45 -17.70 26.80
N LEU A 206 -2.56 -16.41 27.13
CA LEU A 206 -1.82 -15.78 28.22
C LEU A 206 -2.28 -16.25 29.62
N SER A 207 -3.40 -16.96 29.71
CA SER A 207 -3.99 -17.35 31.00
C SER A 207 -3.64 -18.79 31.40
N SER A 208 -3.64 -19.06 32.71
CA SER A 208 -3.49 -20.42 33.25
C SER A 208 -4.63 -21.38 32.91
N ASN A 209 -5.69 -20.89 32.27
CA ASN A 209 -6.83 -21.70 31.83
C ASN A 209 -6.68 -22.20 30.38
N SER A 210 -5.64 -21.75 29.67
CA SER A 210 -5.24 -22.24 28.35
C SER A 210 -3.77 -22.65 28.38
N ASN A 211 -2.96 -22.20 27.42
CA ASN A 211 -1.57 -22.59 27.25
C ASN A 211 -0.59 -21.92 28.23
N GLN A 212 -0.98 -20.81 28.86
CA GLN A 212 -0.13 -19.99 29.71
C GLN A 212 1.18 -19.58 29.02
N ALA A 213 1.09 -19.14 27.76
CA ALA A 213 2.22 -18.79 26.91
C ALA A 213 1.84 -17.71 25.90
N ASP A 214 2.85 -17.01 25.40
CA ASP A 214 2.72 -16.03 24.31
C ASP A 214 2.65 -16.77 22.97
N ILE A 215 1.46 -16.84 22.37
CA ILE A 215 1.18 -17.69 21.20
C ILE A 215 0.58 -16.88 20.05
N ILE A 216 1.08 -17.14 18.83
CA ILE A 216 0.44 -16.71 17.58
C ILE A 216 0.05 -17.94 16.76
N HIS A 217 -1.22 -17.99 16.34
CA HIS A 217 -1.76 -19.04 15.49
C HIS A 217 -1.72 -18.59 14.03
N LEU A 218 -1.14 -19.40 13.15
CA LEU A 218 -1.08 -19.14 11.71
C LEU A 218 -1.63 -20.32 10.94
N ASP A 219 -2.46 -19.99 9.95
CA ASP A 219 -3.18 -20.99 9.17
C ASP A 219 -2.32 -21.60 8.07
N THR A 220 -2.25 -22.92 8.04
CA THR A 220 -1.57 -23.68 7.00
C THR A 220 -2.45 -23.89 5.78
N MET A 221 -3.79 -23.80 5.91
CA MET A 221 -4.73 -24.06 4.82
C MET A 221 -5.96 -23.12 4.84
N PRO A 222 -6.03 -22.10 3.95
CA PRO A 222 -5.26 -21.95 2.72
C PRO A 222 -3.93 -21.19 2.82
N GLY A 223 -3.46 -20.80 4.03
CA GLY A 223 -2.33 -19.87 4.17
C GLY A 223 -0.98 -20.33 3.59
N MET A 224 -0.72 -21.64 3.57
CA MET A 224 0.49 -22.24 2.97
C MET A 224 0.15 -23.18 1.81
N TYR A 225 -0.97 -23.88 1.90
CA TYR A 225 -1.41 -24.89 0.95
C TYR A 225 -2.91 -24.79 0.69
N ARG A 226 -3.35 -24.99 -0.55
CA ARG A 226 -4.78 -25.17 -0.85
C ARG A 226 -5.24 -26.58 -0.48
N GLN A 227 -6.56 -26.79 -0.47
CA GLN A 227 -7.16 -28.09 -0.15
C GLN A 227 -6.70 -29.23 -1.10
N ASP A 228 -6.29 -28.90 -2.33
CA ASP A 228 -5.73 -29.86 -3.29
C ASP A 228 -4.23 -30.18 -3.06
N GLY A 229 -3.62 -29.60 -2.02
CA GLY A 229 -2.21 -29.74 -1.68
C GLY A 229 -1.27 -28.83 -2.48
N SER A 230 -1.79 -27.96 -3.37
CA SER A 230 -0.96 -27.01 -4.10
C SER A 230 -0.43 -25.91 -3.16
N PRO A 231 0.86 -25.54 -3.25
CA PRO A 231 1.42 -24.49 -2.41
C PRO A 231 0.88 -23.10 -2.77
N VAL A 232 0.85 -22.21 -1.78
CA VAL A 232 0.50 -20.79 -1.87
C VAL A 232 1.72 -19.96 -1.44
N SER A 233 1.85 -18.75 -1.96
CA SER A 233 2.89 -17.82 -1.49
C SER A 233 2.69 -17.52 0.00
N GLN A 234 3.73 -17.77 0.81
CA GLN A 234 3.72 -17.52 2.24
C GLN A 234 3.82 -16.03 2.60
N ALA A 235 3.94 -15.13 1.62
CA ALA A 235 4.00 -13.69 1.89
C ALA A 235 2.79 -13.17 2.69
N ASN A 236 1.59 -13.69 2.40
CA ASN A 236 0.39 -13.35 3.17
C ASN A 236 0.45 -13.92 4.60
N LEU A 237 0.99 -15.13 4.78
CA LEU A 237 1.16 -15.74 6.10
C LEU A 237 2.15 -14.94 6.97
N HIS A 238 3.28 -14.53 6.39
CA HIS A 238 4.26 -13.69 7.07
C HIS A 238 3.70 -12.30 7.38
N ARG A 239 2.87 -11.75 6.49
CA ARG A 239 2.13 -10.51 6.74
C ARG A 239 1.19 -10.66 7.95
N THR A 240 0.43 -11.76 8.00
CA THR A 240 -0.45 -12.08 9.13
C THR A 240 0.33 -12.24 10.43
N LEU A 241 1.54 -12.81 10.40
CA LEU A 241 2.39 -12.87 11.60
C LEU A 241 2.66 -11.48 12.18
N ALA A 242 3.03 -10.50 11.35
CA ALA A 242 3.25 -9.11 11.80
C ALA A 242 1.97 -8.49 12.39
N HIS A 243 0.83 -8.72 11.73
CA HIS A 243 -0.48 -8.24 12.19
C HIS A 243 -0.85 -8.80 13.57
N GLU A 244 -0.77 -10.12 13.74
CA GLU A 244 -1.18 -10.76 14.99
C GLU A 244 -0.17 -10.55 16.13
N TYR A 245 1.11 -10.41 15.81
CA TYR A 245 2.13 -10.12 16.80
C TYR A 245 1.94 -8.74 17.44
N GLU A 246 1.48 -7.76 16.67
CA GLU A 246 1.13 -6.45 17.20
C GLU A 246 -0.04 -6.50 18.20
N HIS A 247 -1.02 -7.39 17.99
CA HIS A 247 -2.09 -7.59 18.98
C HIS A 247 -1.55 -8.15 20.31
N LEU A 248 -0.59 -9.07 20.25
CA LEU A 248 0.10 -9.59 21.44
C LEU A 248 0.87 -8.48 22.17
N ILE A 249 1.64 -7.67 21.45
CA ILE A 249 2.39 -6.53 22.01
C ILE A 249 1.42 -5.55 22.68
N MET A 250 0.36 -5.15 21.99
CA MET A 250 -0.61 -4.20 22.53
C MET A 250 -1.33 -4.74 23.77
N GLN A 251 -1.71 -6.02 23.75
CA GLN A 251 -2.33 -6.69 24.89
C GLN A 251 -1.40 -6.71 26.12
N ALA A 252 -0.10 -6.93 25.92
CA ALA A 252 0.89 -6.92 26.99
C ALA A 252 1.11 -5.53 27.60
N ASN A 253 1.09 -4.49 26.77
CA ASN A 253 1.41 -3.12 27.19
C ASN A 253 0.21 -2.35 27.75
N LYS A 254 -1.00 -2.62 27.24
CA LYS A 254 -2.21 -1.83 27.56
C LYS A 254 -3.45 -2.65 27.89
N GLY A 255 -3.50 -3.92 27.50
CA GLY A 255 -4.71 -4.73 27.58
C GLY A 255 -5.72 -4.32 26.52
N PHE A 256 -6.98 -4.10 26.91
CA PHE A 256 -8.07 -3.80 25.98
C PHE A 256 -7.96 -2.40 25.36
N GLU A 257 -8.08 -2.34 24.04
CA GLU A 257 -8.11 -1.13 23.23
C GLU A 257 -9.31 -1.19 22.27
N ALA A 258 -9.78 -0.03 21.80
CA ALA A 258 -10.86 0.06 20.83
C ALA A 258 -10.43 -0.60 19.53
N THR A 259 -11.31 -1.45 18.96
CA THR A 259 -10.99 -2.28 17.78
C THR A 259 -10.42 -1.48 16.60
N PHE A 260 -10.93 -0.26 16.38
CA PHE A 260 -10.39 0.62 15.33
C PHE A 260 -8.90 0.96 15.53
N VAL A 261 -8.48 1.22 16.78
CA VAL A 261 -7.08 1.55 17.08
C VAL A 261 -6.22 0.28 17.03
N SER A 262 -6.69 -0.83 17.61
CA SER A 262 -5.93 -2.09 17.64
C SER A 262 -5.70 -2.64 16.23
N GLU A 263 -6.76 -2.77 15.43
CA GLU A 263 -6.64 -3.28 14.06
C GLU A 263 -5.93 -2.28 13.15
N GLY A 264 -6.06 -0.98 13.42
CA GLY A 264 -5.30 0.04 12.71
C GLY A 264 -3.80 -0.07 12.93
N GLN A 265 -3.34 -0.35 14.16
CA GLN A 265 -1.91 -0.56 14.44
C GLN A 265 -1.42 -1.88 13.83
N ALA A 266 -2.22 -2.94 13.93
CA ALA A 266 -1.90 -4.24 13.34
C ALA A 266 -1.76 -4.19 11.80
N GLU A 267 -2.67 -3.50 11.10
CA GLU A 267 -2.56 -3.26 9.65
C GLU A 267 -1.32 -2.40 9.30
N TRP A 268 -0.88 -1.54 10.21
CA TRP A 268 0.36 -0.76 10.02
C TRP A 268 1.62 -1.58 10.32
N ALA A 269 1.58 -2.55 11.23
CA ALA A 269 2.67 -3.50 11.48
C ALA A 269 3.04 -4.30 10.23
N GLU A 270 2.05 -4.63 9.40
CA GLU A 270 2.28 -5.22 8.07
C GLU A 270 3.19 -4.33 7.20
N VAL A 271 2.92 -3.01 7.18
CA VAL A 271 3.68 -2.02 6.41
C VAL A 271 5.06 -1.77 7.01
N VAL A 272 5.16 -1.72 8.35
CA VAL A 272 6.44 -1.62 9.07
C VAL A 272 7.38 -2.76 8.65
N ASN A 273 6.83 -3.94 8.38
CA ASN A 273 7.58 -5.10 7.90
C ASN A 273 7.69 -5.19 6.37
N GLY A 274 7.32 -4.15 5.64
CA GLY A 274 7.52 -4.06 4.19
C GLY A 274 6.57 -4.93 3.37
N TYR A 275 5.48 -5.42 3.96
CA TYR A 275 4.43 -6.10 3.24
C TYR A 275 3.43 -5.10 2.63
N SER A 276 2.80 -5.50 1.53
CA SER A 276 1.83 -4.66 0.85
C SER A 276 0.62 -4.41 1.75
N PRO A 277 0.24 -3.14 1.98
CA PRO A 277 -0.95 -2.85 2.77
C PRO A 277 -2.21 -3.26 2.05
N ARG A 278 -3.30 -3.43 2.81
CA ARG A 278 -4.64 -3.67 2.26
C ARG A 278 -5.06 -2.60 1.25
N THR A 279 -5.65 -3.04 0.15
CA THR A 279 -6.27 -2.18 -0.86
C THR A 279 -7.38 -1.33 -0.25
N VAL A 280 -7.40 -0.04 -0.55
CA VAL A 280 -8.39 0.91 -0.02
C VAL A 280 -9.45 1.19 -1.07
N SER A 281 -10.71 0.88 -0.75
CA SER A 281 -11.87 1.14 -1.59
C SER A 281 -12.97 1.94 -0.87
N TYR A 282 -13.00 1.97 0.46
CA TYR A 282 -14.05 2.69 1.22
C TYR A 282 -14.13 4.19 0.86
N ILE A 283 -13.01 4.81 0.48
CA ILE A 283 -12.95 6.21 0.06
C ILE A 283 -13.74 6.48 -1.23
N ASN A 284 -14.25 5.47 -1.93
CA ASN A 284 -15.07 5.62 -3.14
C ASN A 284 -16.58 5.56 -2.86
N SER A 285 -16.98 5.35 -1.61
CA SER A 285 -18.37 5.26 -1.16
C SER A 285 -18.74 6.47 -0.32
N ALA A 286 -19.77 7.22 -0.76
CA ALA A 286 -20.25 8.37 0.01
C ALA A 286 -20.83 7.96 1.37
N ILE A 287 -21.38 6.75 1.48
CA ILE A 287 -21.94 6.21 2.73
C ILE A 287 -20.81 5.87 3.69
N ASP A 288 -19.76 5.20 3.22
CA ASP A 288 -18.66 4.75 4.09
C ASP A 288 -17.80 5.93 4.56
N ARG A 289 -17.62 6.96 3.73
CA ARG A 289 -16.98 8.23 4.14
C ARG A 289 -17.80 9.04 5.14
N ALA A 290 -19.12 8.85 5.15
CA ALA A 290 -20.03 9.50 6.09
C ALA A 290 -20.09 8.78 7.44
N ALA A 291 -19.55 7.57 7.56
CA ALA A 291 -19.41 6.86 8.83
C ALA A 291 -18.44 7.61 9.75
N SER A 292 -18.57 7.41 11.07
CA SER A 292 -17.64 8.01 12.02
C SER A 292 -16.25 7.38 11.87
N LEU A 293 -15.19 8.19 11.89
CA LEU A 293 -13.82 7.71 11.61
C LEU A 293 -13.45 6.56 12.54
N LEU A 294 -13.61 6.75 13.86
CA LEU A 294 -13.25 5.77 14.88
C LEU A 294 -14.33 4.72 15.15
N SER A 295 -15.46 4.75 14.42
CA SER A 295 -16.48 3.71 14.56
C SER A 295 -16.03 2.40 13.93
N TRP A 296 -16.59 1.32 14.44
CA TRP A 296 -16.31 -0.04 13.99
C TRP A 296 -17.63 -0.81 13.93
N ASP A 297 -17.99 -1.31 12.76
CA ASP A 297 -19.21 -2.10 12.58
C ASP A 297 -18.95 -3.55 12.99
N ASN A 298 -19.59 -3.96 14.08
CA ASN A 298 -19.59 -5.35 14.51
C ASN A 298 -20.72 -6.08 13.78
N GLY A 299 -20.57 -6.27 12.47
CA GLY A 299 -21.48 -7.08 11.66
C GLY A 299 -21.81 -8.44 12.31
N PRO A 300 -22.80 -9.19 11.81
CA PRO A 300 -23.19 -10.46 12.42
C PRO A 300 -21.97 -11.38 12.65
N PRO A 301 -22.00 -12.25 13.68
CA PRO A 301 -20.82 -12.92 14.29
C PRO A 301 -19.98 -13.82 13.38
N TYR A 302 -20.28 -13.89 12.07
CA TYR A 302 -19.58 -14.67 11.06
C TYR A 302 -19.26 -13.88 9.78
N GLY A 303 -19.44 -12.55 9.80
CA GLY A 303 -19.11 -11.65 8.70
C GLY A 303 -17.92 -10.74 8.95
N GLY A 304 -17.28 -10.84 10.14
CA GLY A 304 -16.27 -9.88 10.58
C GLY A 304 -16.79 -8.43 10.56
N PRO A 305 -15.93 -7.46 10.85
CA PRO A 305 -16.14 -6.09 10.42
C PRO A 305 -16.21 -6.05 8.89
N ALA A 306 -16.98 -5.10 8.34
CA ALA A 306 -16.93 -4.85 6.90
C ALA A 306 -15.46 -4.58 6.51
N SER A 307 -14.96 -5.19 5.43
CA SER A 307 -13.56 -5.02 4.96
C SER A 307 -13.10 -3.56 4.90
N GLN A 308 -14.04 -2.63 4.77
CA GLN A 308 -13.90 -1.18 4.77
C GLN A 308 -13.39 -0.60 6.10
N ASP A 309 -13.72 -1.20 7.25
CA ASP A 309 -13.30 -0.69 8.56
C ASP A 309 -11.82 -0.96 8.81
N TYR A 310 -11.32 -2.16 8.45
CA TYR A 310 -9.89 -2.45 8.39
C TYR A 310 -9.15 -1.48 7.47
N GLN A 311 -9.69 -1.25 6.26
CA GLN A 311 -9.09 -0.30 5.33
C GLN A 311 -8.99 1.11 5.91
N ARG A 312 -10.06 1.58 6.59
CA ARG A 312 -10.12 2.91 7.20
C ARG A 312 -9.14 3.02 8.37
N ALA A 313 -9.10 2.03 9.24
CA ALA A 313 -8.19 1.98 10.38
C ALA A 313 -6.72 1.92 9.96
N GLY A 314 -6.36 1.00 9.07
CA GLY A 314 -4.99 0.87 8.56
C GLY A 314 -4.53 2.10 7.78
N LEU A 315 -5.41 2.71 6.98
CA LEU A 315 -5.08 3.95 6.26
C LEU A 315 -4.87 5.13 7.22
N TRP A 316 -5.69 5.24 8.28
CA TRP A 316 -5.53 6.26 9.32
C TRP A 316 -4.23 6.08 10.10
N SER A 317 -3.88 4.87 10.53
CA SER A 317 -2.61 4.61 11.22
C SER A 317 -1.40 4.90 10.33
N ASN A 318 -1.44 4.51 9.05
CA ASN A 318 -0.39 4.82 8.09
C ASN A 318 -0.24 6.35 7.88
N TYR A 319 -1.37 7.07 7.77
CA TYR A 319 -1.36 8.54 7.69
C TYR A 319 -0.75 9.18 8.94
N LEU A 320 -1.11 8.71 10.14
CA LEU A 320 -0.51 9.20 11.38
C LEU A 320 0.98 8.91 11.44
N ALA A 321 1.44 7.74 10.99
CA ALA A 321 2.85 7.39 10.93
C ALA A 321 3.64 8.34 10.00
N ASP A 322 3.06 8.70 8.85
CA ASP A 322 3.64 9.68 7.92
C ASP A 322 3.79 11.09 8.56
N ARG A 323 3.02 11.41 9.60
CA ARG A 323 3.06 12.72 10.28
C ARG A 323 3.90 12.72 11.55
N LEU A 324 3.73 11.69 12.37
CA LEU A 324 4.34 11.55 13.69
C LEU A 324 5.75 10.94 13.61
N GLY A 325 6.06 10.26 12.50
CA GLY A 325 7.21 9.37 12.40
C GLY A 325 6.96 8.03 13.11
N THR A 326 7.76 7.03 12.73
CA THR A 326 7.62 5.64 13.20
C THR A 326 7.66 5.51 14.73
N ASP A 327 8.57 6.24 15.39
CA ASP A 327 8.76 6.17 16.85
C ASP A 327 7.50 6.54 17.63
N LEU A 328 6.89 7.68 17.29
CA LEU A 328 5.74 8.21 18.03
C LEU A 328 4.43 7.52 17.61
N ALA A 329 4.33 7.10 16.34
CA ALA A 329 3.20 6.29 15.89
C ALA A 329 3.18 4.92 16.58
N GLY A 330 4.33 4.22 16.68
CA GLY A 330 4.42 2.95 17.40
C GLY A 330 4.13 3.07 18.91
N GLU A 331 4.27 4.26 19.50
CA GLU A 331 3.92 4.49 20.90
C GLU A 331 2.40 4.40 21.17
N ILE A 332 1.54 4.44 20.13
CA ILE A 332 0.08 4.23 20.25
C ILE A 332 -0.22 2.89 20.97
N SER A 333 0.54 1.85 20.64
CA SER A 333 0.43 0.50 21.21
C SER A 333 0.82 0.40 22.68
N ARG A 334 1.43 1.45 23.24
CA ARG A 334 1.88 1.53 24.63
C ARG A 334 1.29 2.71 25.42
N THR A 335 0.57 3.60 24.75
CA THR A 335 0.00 4.81 25.35
C THR A 335 -1.33 4.53 26.03
N SER A 336 -1.42 4.73 27.35
CA SER A 336 -2.68 4.58 28.10
C SER A 336 -3.86 5.33 27.45
N GLY A 337 -5.02 4.71 27.36
CA GLY A 337 -6.22 5.29 26.75
C GLY A 337 -7.10 4.20 26.13
N ASN A 338 -8.20 4.62 25.53
CA ASN A 338 -9.05 3.77 24.69
C ASN A 338 -9.71 4.64 23.61
N GLY A 339 -9.66 4.20 22.35
CA GLY A 339 -10.15 4.96 21.19
C GLY A 339 -9.48 6.34 21.09
N TYR A 340 -10.29 7.39 20.99
CA TYR A 340 -9.82 8.79 21.02
C TYR A 340 -8.87 9.08 22.20
N GLY A 341 -9.15 8.52 23.38
CA GLY A 341 -8.35 8.75 24.58
C GLY A 341 -6.89 8.33 24.43
N THR A 342 -6.60 7.35 23.57
CA THR A 342 -5.22 6.92 23.26
C THR A 342 -4.49 8.00 22.47
N TYR A 343 -5.08 8.53 21.40
CA TYR A 343 -4.48 9.61 20.61
C TYR A 343 -4.30 10.90 21.43
N ALA A 344 -5.31 11.27 22.21
CA ALA A 344 -5.25 12.46 23.06
C ALA A 344 -4.14 12.35 24.13
N SER A 345 -3.98 11.17 24.73
CA SER A 345 -2.93 10.90 25.72
C SER A 345 -1.54 10.93 25.07
N LEU A 346 -1.39 10.37 23.86
CA LEU A 346 -0.13 10.36 23.12
C LEU A 346 0.36 11.78 22.86
N LEU A 347 -0.52 12.63 22.32
CA LEU A 347 -0.20 14.01 21.99
C LEU A 347 0.12 14.82 23.26
N THR A 348 -0.74 14.73 24.28
CA THR A 348 -0.56 15.49 25.54
C THR A 348 0.73 15.09 26.25
N LYS A 349 1.04 13.78 26.29
CA LYS A 349 2.28 13.26 26.89
C LYS A 349 3.53 13.80 26.20
N ASN A 350 3.47 13.98 24.88
CA ASN A 350 4.58 14.47 24.06
C ASN A 350 4.56 15.99 23.85
N GLY A 351 3.72 16.73 24.60
CA GLY A 351 3.69 18.18 24.59
C GLY A 351 3.01 18.81 23.37
N PHE A 352 2.29 18.02 22.57
CA PHE A 352 1.51 18.51 21.43
C PHE A 352 0.12 18.98 21.88
N PRO A 353 -0.43 20.03 21.25
CA PRO A 353 -1.81 20.44 21.50
C PRO A 353 -2.79 19.44 20.90
N LEU A 354 -3.98 19.28 21.51
CA LEU A 354 -5.02 18.39 20.98
C LEU A 354 -5.55 18.86 19.62
N SER A 355 -5.47 20.17 19.32
CA SER A 355 -5.84 20.72 18.01
C SER A 355 -5.00 20.14 16.86
N LEU A 356 -3.82 19.58 17.15
CA LEU A 356 -3.01 18.89 16.14
C LEU A 356 -3.73 17.65 15.59
N LEU A 357 -4.50 16.95 16.42
CA LEU A 357 -5.29 15.80 15.97
C LEU A 357 -6.38 16.23 14.98
N GLU A 358 -7.02 17.37 15.23
CA GLU A 358 -8.01 17.94 14.32
C GLU A 358 -7.37 18.32 12.97
N ASP A 359 -6.16 18.90 12.98
CA ASP A 359 -5.41 19.22 11.77
C ASP A 359 -5.04 17.93 10.99
N TYR A 360 -4.73 16.86 11.71
CA TYR A 360 -4.50 15.54 11.09
C TYR A 360 -5.77 14.93 10.52
N VAL A 361 -6.93 15.09 11.14
CA VAL A 361 -8.20 14.63 10.56
C VAL A 361 -8.53 15.40 9.29
N GLN A 362 -8.34 16.73 9.28
CA GLN A 362 -8.52 17.54 8.06
C GLN A 362 -7.55 17.06 6.96
N GLY A 363 -6.25 16.99 7.27
CA GLY A 363 -5.24 16.58 6.31
C GLY A 363 -5.42 15.16 5.79
N PHE A 364 -5.89 14.22 6.62
CA PHE A 364 -6.21 12.85 6.22
C PHE A 364 -7.27 12.81 5.13
N HIS A 365 -8.35 13.59 5.30
CA HIS A 365 -9.40 13.66 4.30
C HIS A 365 -8.97 14.39 3.04
N VAL A 366 -8.17 15.46 3.16
CA VAL A 366 -7.58 16.11 1.99
C VAL A 366 -6.65 15.16 1.23
N ALA A 367 -5.81 14.40 1.94
CA ALA A 367 -4.93 13.39 1.36
C ALA A 367 -5.71 12.27 0.67
N ASN A 368 -6.87 11.88 1.19
CA ASN A 368 -7.75 10.92 0.53
C ASN A 368 -8.36 11.44 -0.77
N LEU A 369 -8.51 12.76 -0.92
CA LEU A 369 -9.10 13.38 -2.09
C LEU A 369 -8.06 13.73 -3.17
N ILE A 370 -7.09 14.58 -2.84
CA ILE A 370 -6.14 15.16 -3.79
C ILE A 370 -4.73 14.56 -3.71
N ASN A 371 -4.35 14.06 -2.54
CA ASN A 371 -3.07 13.45 -2.23
C ASN A 371 -1.85 14.22 -2.79
N ASP A 372 -1.71 15.47 -2.36
CA ASP A 372 -0.66 16.39 -2.76
C ASP A 372 0.20 16.75 -1.54
N GLY A 373 1.13 15.86 -1.22
CA GLY A 373 2.08 16.06 -0.13
C GLY A 373 3.20 17.07 -0.47
N SER A 374 3.38 17.39 -1.75
CA SER A 374 4.40 18.35 -2.21
C SER A 374 4.05 19.78 -1.88
N SER A 375 2.78 20.16 -2.04
CA SER A 375 2.31 21.52 -1.78
C SER A 375 2.17 21.78 -0.28
N VAL A 376 1.60 20.82 0.45
CA VAL A 376 1.43 20.87 1.90
C VAL A 376 1.69 19.47 2.43
N ALA A 377 2.69 19.31 3.30
CA ALA A 377 3.08 17.99 3.81
C ALA A 377 1.89 17.21 4.40
N ASN A 378 0.92 17.89 5.01
CA ASN A 378 -0.28 17.30 5.59
C ASN A 378 -1.29 16.72 4.56
N PHE A 379 -1.15 17.02 3.27
CA PHE A 379 -2.18 16.74 2.26
C PHE A 379 -1.85 15.60 1.30
N GLY A 380 -0.83 14.79 1.61
CA GLY A 380 -0.56 13.55 0.87
C GLY A 380 0.03 12.44 1.73
N TYR A 381 0.31 11.30 1.10
CA TYR A 381 0.95 10.14 1.72
C TYR A 381 2.41 10.02 1.29
N THR A 382 3.27 9.54 2.19
CA THR A 382 4.67 9.23 1.88
C THR A 382 4.86 7.77 1.47
N THR A 383 3.98 6.88 1.96
CA THR A 383 3.99 5.46 1.59
C THR A 383 3.70 5.29 0.08
N PRO A 384 4.60 4.69 -0.73
CA PRO A 384 4.46 4.65 -2.20
C PRO A 384 3.15 4.02 -2.70
N SER A 385 2.69 2.94 -2.06
CA SER A 385 1.43 2.28 -2.41
C SER A 385 0.17 3.11 -2.12
N ARG A 386 0.32 4.27 -1.46
CA ARG A 386 -0.76 5.19 -1.12
C ARG A 386 -0.73 6.48 -1.95
N GLN A 387 0.34 6.79 -2.68
CA GLN A 387 0.51 8.06 -3.42
C GLN A 387 -0.46 8.24 -4.60
N SER A 388 -1.02 7.15 -5.12
CA SER A 388 -2.03 7.18 -6.19
C SER A 388 -3.48 7.23 -5.68
N LEU A 389 -3.71 7.15 -4.37
CA LEU A 389 -5.08 7.15 -3.83
C LEU A 389 -5.77 8.48 -4.13
N ARG A 390 -7.00 8.39 -4.65
CA ARG A 390 -7.92 9.51 -4.89
C ARG A 390 -9.35 9.03 -4.67
N ALA A 391 -10.12 9.74 -3.85
CA ALA A 391 -11.52 9.43 -3.58
C ALA A 391 -12.38 9.60 -4.84
N LYS A 392 -13.23 8.61 -5.14
CA LYS A 392 -14.16 8.63 -6.28
C LYS A 392 -15.62 8.81 -5.84
N SER A 393 -16.52 8.94 -6.82
CA SER A 393 -17.97 9.09 -6.61
C SER A 393 -18.33 10.33 -5.78
N ILE A 394 -17.76 11.47 -6.18
CA ILE A 394 -17.98 12.76 -5.51
C ILE A 394 -19.01 13.55 -6.33
N PRO A 395 -19.98 14.22 -5.67
CA PRO A 395 -20.86 15.14 -6.38
C PRO A 395 -20.05 16.23 -7.08
N THR A 396 -20.15 16.27 -8.41
CA THR A 396 -19.48 17.26 -9.26
C THR A 396 -20.53 18.17 -9.89
N THR A 397 -20.32 19.47 -9.76
CA THR A 397 -21.13 20.50 -10.40
C THR A 397 -20.37 21.07 -11.59
N ASN A 398 -20.97 21.02 -12.78
CA ASN A 398 -20.37 21.66 -13.95
C ASN A 398 -20.64 23.17 -13.92
N GLY A 399 -19.55 23.93 -13.78
CA GLY A 399 -19.52 25.39 -13.69
C GLY A 399 -19.96 26.13 -14.94
N GLU A 400 -19.95 25.47 -16.09
CA GLU A 400 -20.42 26.03 -17.36
C GLU A 400 -21.95 26.10 -17.44
N SER A 401 -22.64 25.19 -16.73
CA SER A 401 -24.08 24.98 -16.86
C SER A 401 -24.90 25.53 -15.70
N ALA A 402 -24.26 25.81 -14.56
CA ALA A 402 -24.89 26.37 -13.37
C ALA A 402 -24.03 27.51 -12.83
N VAL A 403 -24.63 28.44 -12.08
CA VAL A 403 -23.95 29.55 -11.39
C VAL A 403 -24.51 29.67 -9.99
N GLY A 404 -24.04 28.78 -9.11
CA GLY A 404 -24.43 28.71 -7.71
C GLY A 404 -25.06 27.39 -7.30
N SER A 405 -24.80 27.00 -6.06
CA SER A 405 -25.33 25.80 -5.42
C SER A 405 -25.43 25.99 -3.92
N THR A 406 -26.50 25.46 -3.33
CA THR A 406 -26.66 25.39 -1.87
C THR A 406 -26.76 23.93 -1.45
N ASP A 407 -26.05 23.54 -0.40
CA ASP A 407 -26.16 22.22 0.20
C ASP A 407 -26.19 22.34 1.73
N SER A 408 -26.81 21.35 2.38
CA SER A 408 -26.81 21.23 3.82
C SER A 408 -26.88 19.77 4.22
N GLY A 409 -26.28 19.42 5.34
CA GLY A 409 -26.26 18.05 5.81
C GLY A 409 -25.85 17.93 7.27
N VAL A 410 -25.73 16.69 7.70
CA VAL A 410 -25.29 16.31 9.05
C VAL A 410 -24.12 15.34 8.90
N MET A 411 -23.10 15.49 9.73
CA MET A 411 -21.85 14.72 9.68
C MET A 411 -21.57 14.05 11.02
N ASN A 412 -21.17 12.79 10.95
CA ASN A 412 -20.71 12.03 12.11
C ASN A 412 -19.28 12.46 12.50
N SER A 413 -18.88 12.23 13.75
CA SER A 413 -17.52 12.51 14.24
C SER A 413 -16.45 11.87 13.35
N GLY A 414 -15.48 12.65 12.87
CA GLY A 414 -14.41 12.18 12.01
C GLY A 414 -14.79 11.94 10.54
N SER A 415 -16.06 12.09 10.17
CA SER A 415 -16.53 11.89 8.79
C SER A 415 -16.23 13.11 7.90
N VAL A 416 -16.44 12.95 6.58
CA VAL A 416 -16.18 14.02 5.60
C VAL A 416 -17.24 14.13 4.51
N ARG A 417 -17.43 15.35 4.01
CA ARG A 417 -18.14 15.62 2.76
C ARG A 417 -17.21 16.30 1.75
N TYR A 418 -17.32 15.86 0.50
CA TYR A 418 -16.59 16.42 -0.63
C TYR A 418 -17.57 17.01 -1.63
N PHE A 419 -17.21 18.16 -2.19
CA PHE A 419 -17.89 18.78 -3.31
C PHE A 419 -16.85 19.25 -4.32
N VAL A 420 -17.15 19.08 -5.60
CA VAL A 420 -16.29 19.54 -6.69
C VAL A 420 -17.11 20.43 -7.61
N TRP A 421 -16.52 21.56 -7.98
CA TRP A 421 -16.98 22.36 -9.11
C TRP A 421 -15.91 22.32 -10.19
N GLU A 422 -16.30 21.94 -11.39
CA GLU A 422 -15.41 21.92 -12.55
C GLU A 422 -15.67 23.14 -13.43
N ASN A 423 -14.62 23.68 -14.03
CA ASN A 423 -14.71 24.78 -15.00
C ASN A 423 -15.48 25.99 -14.45
N VAL A 424 -15.01 26.53 -13.34
CA VAL A 424 -15.60 27.71 -12.70
C VAL A 424 -14.67 28.90 -12.79
N GLY A 425 -15.23 30.08 -13.05
CA GLY A 425 -14.55 31.36 -12.94
C GLY A 425 -14.47 31.80 -11.49
N SER A 426 -14.47 33.12 -11.26
CA SER A 426 -14.41 33.69 -9.90
C SER A 426 -15.43 33.01 -8.99
N PHE A 427 -14.98 32.48 -7.85
CA PHE A 427 -15.73 31.61 -6.96
C PHE A 427 -15.91 32.26 -5.59
N SER A 428 -17.06 32.01 -4.95
CA SER A 428 -17.32 32.42 -3.57
C SER A 428 -18.05 31.34 -2.80
N LEU A 429 -17.79 31.27 -1.49
CA LEU A 429 -18.40 30.34 -0.56
C LEU A 429 -18.74 31.02 0.78
N ASP A 430 -19.99 30.91 1.19
CA ASP A 430 -20.44 31.15 2.56
C ASP A 430 -20.84 29.81 3.20
N LEU A 431 -20.22 29.43 4.32
CA LEU A 431 -20.48 28.16 5.03
C LEU A 431 -20.76 28.45 6.51
N ASP A 432 -21.72 27.76 7.12
CA ASP A 432 -22.05 27.86 8.54
C ASP A 432 -22.42 26.47 9.14
N ALA A 433 -22.25 26.31 10.45
CA ALA A 433 -22.56 25.12 11.23
C ALA A 433 -23.56 25.36 12.38
N GLY A 434 -24.25 26.50 12.42
CA GLY A 434 -25.22 26.81 13.46
C GLY A 434 -24.57 27.42 14.69
N SER A 435 -24.49 26.70 15.81
CA SER A 435 -23.92 27.24 17.06
C SER A 435 -22.39 27.32 17.02
N THR A 436 -21.77 28.17 17.88
CA THR A 436 -20.30 28.31 17.96
C THR A 436 -19.59 26.97 18.20
N SER A 437 -20.08 26.15 19.14
CA SER A 437 -19.50 24.83 19.39
C SER A 437 -19.51 23.93 18.15
N GLN A 438 -20.58 23.98 17.35
CA GLN A 438 -20.68 23.20 16.13
C GLN A 438 -19.78 23.73 15.01
N ARG A 439 -19.45 25.02 15.03
CA ARG A 439 -18.51 25.63 14.08
C ARG A 439 -17.08 25.21 14.37
N ASP A 440 -16.71 25.14 15.65
CA ASP A 440 -15.38 24.70 16.08
C ASP A 440 -15.12 23.20 15.75
N ASP A 441 -16.19 22.40 15.64
CA ASP A 441 -16.11 20.98 15.26
C ASP A 441 -15.82 20.75 13.76
N LEU A 442 -15.86 21.80 12.93
CA LEU A 442 -15.59 21.75 11.49
C LEU A 442 -14.29 22.46 11.14
N LYS A 443 -13.50 21.87 10.23
CA LYS A 443 -12.35 22.55 9.59
C LYS A 443 -12.44 22.47 8.06
N PRO A 444 -13.40 23.16 7.43
CA PRO A 444 -13.55 23.10 5.98
C PRO A 444 -12.39 23.81 5.27
N ILE A 445 -11.97 23.25 4.14
CA ILE A 445 -10.90 23.80 3.32
C ILE A 445 -11.31 23.79 1.84
N LEU A 446 -10.98 24.87 1.16
CA LEU A 446 -11.10 25.02 -0.28
C LEU A 446 -9.75 24.76 -0.95
N ILE A 447 -9.80 24.03 -2.06
CA ILE A 447 -8.65 23.73 -2.91
C ILE A 447 -8.99 24.24 -4.31
N PHE A 448 -8.15 25.11 -4.85
CA PHE A 448 -8.34 25.73 -6.16
C PHE A 448 -7.26 25.24 -7.10
N ASP A 449 -7.65 24.56 -8.17
CA ASP A 449 -6.77 24.23 -9.29
C ASP A 449 -6.94 25.35 -10.34
N ASP A 450 -6.16 26.41 -10.16
CA ASP A 450 -6.16 27.57 -11.03
C ASP A 450 -5.45 27.26 -12.35
N VAL A 451 -6.08 27.63 -13.46
CA VAL A 451 -5.58 27.30 -14.81
C VAL A 451 -4.25 27.98 -15.10
N ASP A 452 -3.98 29.16 -14.51
CA ASP A 452 -2.79 29.95 -14.79
C ASP A 452 -1.72 29.81 -13.69
N SER A 453 -2.13 29.64 -12.43
CA SER A 453 -1.24 29.72 -11.26
C SER A 453 -1.08 28.41 -10.48
N GLY A 454 -1.72 27.33 -10.95
CA GLY A 454 -1.64 26.02 -10.31
C GLY A 454 -2.47 25.92 -9.03
N ARG A 455 -2.17 24.91 -8.20
CA ARG A 455 -2.97 24.59 -7.02
C ARG A 455 -2.73 25.57 -5.87
N SER A 456 -3.81 25.99 -5.21
CA SER A 456 -3.76 26.76 -3.96
C SER A 456 -4.85 26.36 -2.97
N PHE A 457 -4.68 26.74 -1.70
CA PHE A 457 -5.54 26.33 -0.59
C PHE A 457 -6.08 27.55 0.17
N ALA A 458 -7.31 27.45 0.68
CA ALA A 458 -7.89 28.45 1.58
C ALA A 458 -8.72 27.78 2.68
N GLU A 459 -8.39 28.07 3.94
CA GLU A 459 -9.23 27.71 5.08
C GLU A 459 -10.56 28.47 5.06
N VAL A 460 -11.62 27.82 5.54
CA VAL A 460 -12.96 28.40 5.63
C VAL A 460 -13.35 28.49 7.10
N ASP A 461 -13.65 29.69 7.60
CA ASP A 461 -14.14 29.90 8.97
C ASP A 461 -15.68 29.75 9.02
N PRO A 462 -16.24 28.68 9.64
CA PRO A 462 -17.67 28.45 9.63
C PRO A 462 -18.47 29.59 10.30
N GLY A 463 -19.27 30.26 9.46
CA GLY A 463 -20.08 31.43 9.73
C GLY A 463 -19.28 32.68 10.13
N GLY A 464 -18.01 32.72 9.73
CA GLY A 464 -17.19 33.91 9.60
C GLY A 464 -17.49 34.66 8.30
N GLU A 465 -16.52 35.44 7.82
CA GLU A 465 -16.61 36.10 6.51
C GLU A 465 -16.44 35.07 5.39
N GLY A 466 -17.31 35.13 4.38
CA GLY A 466 -17.25 34.23 3.22
C GLY A 466 -15.93 34.32 2.47
N VAL A 467 -15.53 33.21 1.85
CA VAL A 467 -14.33 33.14 1.01
C VAL A 467 -14.68 33.59 -0.40
N VAL A 468 -13.93 34.53 -0.96
CA VAL A 468 -14.04 34.96 -2.36
C VAL A 468 -12.69 34.82 -3.04
N ARG A 469 -12.64 34.14 -4.18
CA ARG A 469 -11.44 33.92 -4.99
C ARG A 469 -11.71 34.28 -6.44
N THR A 470 -10.96 35.23 -6.97
CA THR A 470 -10.99 35.60 -8.39
C THR A 470 -9.99 34.75 -9.16
N GLY A 471 -10.40 34.19 -10.29
CA GLY A 471 -9.57 33.33 -11.13
C GLY A 471 -10.40 32.49 -12.09
N ASN A 472 -9.73 31.66 -12.87
CA ASN A 472 -10.36 30.60 -13.66
C ASN A 472 -9.83 29.27 -13.16
N PHE A 473 -10.72 28.39 -12.74
CA PHE A 473 -10.37 27.15 -12.07
C PHE A 473 -10.86 25.97 -12.90
N SER A 474 -9.95 25.03 -13.19
CA SER A 474 -10.32 23.74 -13.75
C SER A 474 -11.15 22.96 -12.74
N ASN A 475 -10.74 23.03 -11.46
CA ASN A 475 -11.45 22.44 -10.34
C ASN A 475 -11.43 23.37 -9.12
N VAL A 476 -12.54 23.43 -8.40
CA VAL A 476 -12.61 23.91 -7.02
C VAL A 476 -13.16 22.78 -6.17
N TYR A 477 -12.40 22.36 -5.16
CA TYR A 477 -12.81 21.34 -4.21
C TYR A 477 -13.18 22.00 -2.89
N LEU A 478 -14.29 21.58 -2.29
CA LEU A 478 -14.59 21.85 -0.89
C LEU A 478 -14.55 20.54 -0.12
N VAL A 479 -13.66 20.48 0.87
CA VAL A 479 -13.54 19.39 1.84
C VAL A 479 -14.11 19.88 3.16
N ILE A 480 -15.15 19.23 3.67
CA ILE A 480 -15.78 19.57 4.96
C ILE A 480 -15.63 18.37 5.91
N PRO A 481 -14.56 18.32 6.73
CA PRO A 481 -14.38 17.31 7.75
C PRO A 481 -15.02 17.74 9.08
N HIS A 482 -15.65 16.79 9.77
CA HIS A 482 -15.95 16.90 11.20
C HIS A 482 -14.72 16.42 11.98
N VAL A 483 -13.99 17.33 12.61
CA VAL A 483 -12.66 17.05 13.17
C VAL A 483 -12.66 16.61 14.64
N ASP A 484 -13.74 16.85 15.38
CA ASP A 484 -13.83 16.40 16.77
C ASP A 484 -14.06 14.88 16.86
N LEU A 485 -13.01 14.16 17.26
CA LEU A 485 -13.03 12.71 17.51
C LEU A 485 -13.40 12.34 18.95
N SER A 486 -13.55 13.32 19.84
CA SER A 486 -13.83 13.11 21.27
C SER A 486 -15.31 12.82 21.55
N THR A 487 -16.16 13.02 20.55
CA THR A 487 -17.62 12.96 20.66
C THR A 487 -18.22 11.94 19.70
N THR A 488 -19.46 11.52 19.99
CA THR A 488 -20.33 10.82 19.03
C THR A 488 -21.43 11.72 18.50
N ALA A 489 -21.47 12.98 18.94
CA ALA A 489 -22.41 13.97 18.46
C ALA A 489 -22.24 14.19 16.96
N THR A 490 -23.32 14.53 16.29
CA THR A 490 -23.29 14.93 14.89
C THR A 490 -23.28 16.45 14.78
N VAL A 491 -22.67 16.94 13.71
CA VAL A 491 -22.57 18.37 13.40
C VAL A 491 -23.30 18.66 12.10
N GLY A 492 -24.07 19.75 12.09
CA GLY A 492 -24.73 20.22 10.87
C GLY A 492 -23.79 21.12 10.08
N TYR A 493 -23.89 21.10 8.75
CA TYR A 493 -23.31 22.15 7.90
C TYR A 493 -24.38 22.65 6.93
N ASN A 494 -24.22 23.90 6.51
CA ASN A 494 -24.93 24.48 5.39
C ASN A 494 -23.99 25.42 4.67
N PHE A 495 -24.03 25.44 3.34
CA PHE A 495 -23.26 26.40 2.56
C PHE A 495 -24.03 26.90 1.34
N THR A 496 -23.62 28.08 0.90
CA THR A 496 -23.96 28.64 -0.41
C THR A 496 -22.67 28.93 -1.16
N ALA A 497 -22.50 28.30 -2.33
CA ALA A 497 -21.42 28.60 -3.25
C ALA A 497 -22.00 29.35 -4.46
N SER A 498 -21.23 30.28 -5.03
CA SER A 498 -21.54 30.93 -6.30
C SER A 498 -20.28 31.16 -7.12
N TRP A 499 -20.44 31.18 -8.44
CA TRP A 499 -19.29 31.35 -9.33
C TRP A 499 -19.71 31.98 -10.66
N GLU A 500 -18.72 32.50 -11.38
CA GLU A 500 -18.84 32.89 -12.77
C GLU A 500 -18.64 31.68 -13.69
N THR A 501 -19.36 31.59 -14.81
CA THR A 501 -19.13 30.51 -15.78
C THR A 501 -17.73 30.66 -16.41
N PHE A 502 -16.95 29.59 -16.42
CA PHE A 502 -15.71 29.52 -17.16
C PHE A 502 -15.78 28.33 -18.11
N THR A 503 -15.66 28.58 -19.41
CA THR A 503 -15.50 27.49 -20.37
C THR A 503 -14.01 27.26 -20.54
N ALA A 504 -13.50 26.17 -19.98
CA ALA A 504 -12.13 25.78 -20.21
C ALA A 504 -11.92 25.51 -21.71
N PRO A 505 -10.76 25.83 -22.30
CA PRO A 505 -10.36 25.22 -23.56
C PRO A 505 -10.46 23.70 -23.38
N LYS A 506 -11.11 22.97 -24.30
CA LYS A 506 -11.26 21.51 -24.18
C LYS A 506 -9.89 20.88 -23.91
N GLN A 507 -9.71 20.34 -22.70
CA GLN A 507 -8.49 19.62 -22.31
C GLN A 507 -8.54 18.17 -22.72
N PHE A 508 -9.75 17.59 -22.82
CA PHE A 508 -9.94 16.21 -23.24
C PHE A 508 -10.98 16.11 -24.35
N GLU A 509 -10.82 15.12 -25.22
CA GLU A 509 -11.78 14.76 -26.25
C GLU A 509 -12.07 13.27 -26.20
N ASP A 510 -13.35 12.91 -26.17
CA ASP A 510 -13.80 11.53 -26.30
C ASP A 510 -13.94 11.20 -27.79
N ILE A 511 -13.14 10.25 -28.27
CA ILE A 511 -13.25 9.68 -29.61
C ILE A 511 -14.14 8.45 -29.51
N THR A 512 -15.35 8.56 -30.06
CA THR A 512 -16.35 7.49 -30.09
C THR A 512 -16.86 7.29 -31.51
N TYR A 513 -17.10 6.04 -31.88
CA TYR A 513 -17.64 5.68 -33.20
C TYR A 513 -18.97 4.93 -33.13
N ASP A 514 -19.43 4.68 -31.92
CA ASP A 514 -20.69 4.01 -31.59
C ASP A 514 -21.81 5.02 -31.36
N ASP A 515 -23.06 4.61 -31.58
CA ASP A 515 -24.26 5.40 -31.32
C ASP A 515 -24.73 5.34 -29.85
N GLY A 516 -23.97 4.68 -28.97
CA GLY A 516 -24.32 4.45 -27.57
C GLY A 516 -25.48 3.47 -27.36
N VAL A 517 -25.98 2.82 -28.41
CA VAL A 517 -27.10 1.88 -28.36
C VAL A 517 -26.65 0.50 -28.81
N VAL A 518 -26.80 -0.48 -27.93
CA VAL A 518 -26.48 -1.88 -28.25
C VAL A 518 -27.50 -2.44 -29.26
N GLN A 519 -27.01 -3.18 -30.24
CA GLN A 519 -27.82 -3.77 -31.31
C GLN A 519 -28.64 -4.97 -30.85
N HIS A 520 -29.87 -5.08 -31.39
CA HIS A 520 -30.82 -6.16 -31.13
C HIS A 520 -31.20 -6.87 -32.43
N THR A 521 -30.85 -8.14 -32.57
CA THR A 521 -31.35 -8.98 -33.67
C THR A 521 -32.66 -9.65 -33.27
N GLY A 522 -33.80 -9.03 -33.61
CA GLY A 522 -35.12 -9.68 -33.70
C GLY A 522 -35.71 -10.32 -32.43
N THR A 523 -36.85 -9.80 -31.95
CA THR A 523 -37.66 -10.31 -30.82
C THR A 523 -36.85 -10.78 -29.60
N GLY A 524 -36.17 -9.84 -28.94
CA GLY A 524 -35.80 -9.95 -27.53
C GLY A 524 -34.39 -10.47 -27.21
N SER A 525 -33.52 -10.66 -28.21
CA SER A 525 -32.11 -11.05 -27.97
C SER A 525 -31.14 -9.95 -28.41
N ILE A 526 -30.17 -9.65 -27.54
CA ILE A 526 -29.05 -8.72 -27.79
C ILE A 526 -28.08 -9.38 -28.79
N THR A 527 -27.53 -8.63 -29.73
CA THR A 527 -26.47 -9.14 -30.61
C THR A 527 -25.15 -9.12 -29.87
N ILE A 528 -24.73 -10.32 -29.46
CA ILE A 528 -23.48 -10.55 -28.73
C ILE A 528 -22.62 -11.50 -29.57
N ILE A 529 -21.38 -11.12 -29.85
CA ILE A 529 -20.38 -12.00 -30.47
C ILE A 529 -19.55 -12.62 -29.36
N GLY A 530 -19.32 -13.93 -29.42
CA GLY A 530 -18.45 -14.66 -28.47
C GLY A 530 -17.19 -15.21 -29.14
N ILE A 531 -16.10 -15.28 -28.39
CA ILE A 531 -14.87 -16.00 -28.75
C ILE A 531 -14.94 -17.39 -28.10
N PRO A 532 -15.13 -18.51 -28.84
CA PRO A 532 -15.25 -19.82 -28.25
C PRO A 532 -13.89 -20.53 -28.13
N VAL A 533 -13.61 -21.10 -26.97
CA VAL A 533 -12.43 -21.94 -26.73
C VAL A 533 -12.84 -23.40 -26.80
N SER A 534 -12.74 -23.96 -28.02
CA SER A 534 -12.96 -25.35 -28.47
C SER A 534 -14.36 -25.77 -28.96
N GLY A 535 -14.39 -26.26 -30.21
CA GLY A 535 -15.14 -27.47 -30.57
C GLY A 535 -16.52 -27.38 -31.22
N GLU A 536 -16.90 -26.30 -31.90
CA GLU A 536 -17.66 -26.27 -33.18
C GLU A 536 -18.22 -24.85 -33.47
N ASN A 537 -17.78 -24.27 -34.60
CA ASN A 537 -18.24 -23.07 -35.33
C ASN A 537 -18.91 -21.95 -34.51
N ILE A 538 -18.26 -20.79 -34.31
CA ILE A 538 -18.26 -19.70 -35.32
C ILE A 538 -17.00 -18.78 -35.29
N LEU A 539 -16.12 -18.83 -34.29
CA LEU A 539 -14.89 -18.00 -34.17
C LEU A 539 -13.79 -18.80 -33.45
N ALA A 540 -12.50 -18.52 -33.62
CA ALA A 540 -11.39 -19.37 -33.13
C ALA A 540 -10.64 -18.76 -31.92
N ILE A 541 -9.83 -19.59 -31.26
CA ILE A 541 -9.04 -19.29 -30.04
C ILE A 541 -8.00 -18.17 -30.15
N ASP A 542 -7.73 -17.66 -31.36
CA ASP A 542 -6.76 -16.59 -31.62
C ASP A 542 -7.42 -15.30 -32.15
N ASP A 543 -8.74 -15.18 -32.05
CA ASP A 543 -9.45 -14.05 -32.64
C ASP A 543 -9.25 -12.78 -31.79
N LYS A 544 -8.78 -11.73 -32.46
CA LYS A 544 -8.54 -10.40 -31.89
C LYS A 544 -9.52 -9.41 -32.47
N PHE A 545 -9.95 -8.44 -31.67
CA PHE A 545 -10.89 -7.41 -32.11
C PHE A 545 -10.29 -6.04 -31.84
N ALA A 546 -10.36 -5.14 -32.82
CA ALA A 546 -9.80 -3.80 -32.66
C ALA A 546 -10.60 -2.74 -33.42
N ASN A 547 -10.58 -1.51 -32.90
CA ASN A 547 -11.01 -0.30 -33.60
C ASN A 547 -9.81 0.55 -33.95
N ARG A 548 -9.86 1.19 -35.13
CA ARG A 548 -8.89 2.20 -35.55
C ARG A 548 -9.27 3.59 -35.04
N PHE A 549 -8.40 4.24 -34.27
CA PHE A 549 -8.57 5.60 -33.75
C PHE A 549 -7.61 6.58 -34.42
N GLU A 550 -8.16 7.70 -34.88
CA GLU A 550 -7.38 8.86 -35.33
C GLU A 550 -7.15 9.76 -34.12
N THR A 551 -5.91 9.89 -33.65
CA THR A 551 -5.58 10.79 -32.56
C THR A 551 -5.32 12.21 -33.08
N PRO A 552 -5.88 13.26 -32.43
CA PRO A 552 -5.45 14.62 -32.67
C PRO A 552 -3.92 14.76 -32.50
N PRO A 553 -3.23 15.50 -33.38
CA PRO A 553 -1.78 15.72 -33.24
C PRO A 553 -1.44 16.36 -31.89
N GLY A 554 -0.45 15.80 -31.19
CA GLY A 554 -0.04 16.28 -29.86
C GLY A 554 -1.00 15.91 -28.73
N SER A 555 -1.88 14.94 -28.94
CA SER A 555 -2.72 14.38 -27.88
C SER A 555 -2.19 13.02 -27.38
N ALA A 556 -2.55 12.64 -26.16
CA ALA A 556 -2.20 11.33 -25.57
C ALA A 556 -3.46 10.61 -25.07
N PHE A 557 -3.54 9.30 -25.20
CA PHE A 557 -4.65 8.51 -24.66
C PHE A 557 -4.67 8.63 -23.13
N SER A 558 -5.74 9.12 -22.54
CA SER A 558 -5.87 9.16 -21.08
C SER A 558 -6.65 7.97 -20.53
N GLU A 559 -7.73 7.57 -21.22
CA GLU A 559 -8.61 6.48 -20.78
C GLU A 559 -9.09 5.64 -21.98
N ILE A 560 -9.23 4.34 -21.77
CA ILE A 560 -9.89 3.42 -22.72
C ILE A 560 -11.10 2.80 -22.05
N SER A 561 -12.25 2.87 -22.71
CA SER A 561 -13.48 2.24 -22.24
C SER A 561 -13.93 1.10 -23.16
N LEU A 562 -14.20 -0.06 -22.56
CA LEU A 562 -14.62 -1.29 -23.25
C LEU A 562 -15.95 -1.79 -22.70
N SER A 563 -16.80 -2.34 -23.56
CA SER A 563 -18.05 -3.01 -23.15
C SER A 563 -17.91 -4.52 -23.33
N LEU A 564 -17.43 -5.18 -22.28
CA LEU A 564 -17.17 -6.62 -22.23
C LEU A 564 -18.13 -7.31 -21.25
N LEU A 565 -18.51 -8.53 -21.59
CA LEU A 565 -19.29 -9.44 -20.76
C LEU A 565 -18.57 -10.79 -20.69
N PHE A 566 -18.44 -11.31 -19.49
CA PHE A 566 -18.01 -12.69 -19.27
C PHE A 566 -19.24 -13.45 -18.80
N MET A 567 -19.79 -14.31 -19.65
CA MET A 567 -20.87 -15.19 -19.20
C MET A 567 -20.24 -16.37 -18.48
N ASP A 568 -20.59 -16.56 -17.21
CA ASP A 568 -20.36 -17.84 -16.55
C ASP A 568 -20.99 -18.92 -17.42
N ALA A 569 -20.20 -19.94 -17.75
CA ALA A 569 -20.62 -21.06 -18.57
C ALA A 569 -22.08 -21.44 -18.30
N PHE A 570 -22.87 -21.61 -19.37
CA PHE A 570 -24.10 -22.37 -19.26
C PHE A 570 -23.75 -23.74 -18.62
N GLN A 571 -23.96 -23.84 -17.30
CA GLN A 571 -24.05 -25.04 -16.47
C GLN A 571 -22.77 -25.81 -16.03
N SER A 572 -21.64 -25.18 -15.69
CA SER A 572 -20.65 -25.86 -14.83
C SER A 572 -19.82 -24.93 -13.93
N THR A 573 -19.65 -25.35 -12.68
CA THR A 573 -19.13 -24.65 -11.49
C THR A 573 -17.61 -24.41 -11.43
N ASN A 574 -16.93 -24.21 -12.55
CA ASN A 574 -15.48 -23.97 -12.52
C ASN A 574 -15.18 -22.45 -12.52
N SER A 575 -14.54 -21.98 -11.45
CA SER A 575 -13.96 -20.65 -11.29
C SER A 575 -12.68 -20.53 -12.13
N THR A 576 -12.80 -20.14 -13.39
CA THR A 576 -11.67 -19.62 -14.19
C THR A 576 -11.58 -18.10 -14.00
N THR A 577 -10.36 -17.57 -13.90
CA THR A 577 -10.11 -16.12 -13.78
C THR A 577 -10.69 -15.41 -14.97
N ARG A 578 -11.65 -14.50 -14.80
CA ARG A 578 -12.22 -13.74 -15.93
C ARG A 578 -11.21 -12.69 -16.36
N ASP A 579 -10.46 -12.97 -17.41
CA ASP A 579 -9.42 -12.08 -17.88
C ASP A 579 -9.51 -11.80 -19.38
N PHE A 580 -8.86 -10.73 -19.80
CA PHE A 580 -8.68 -10.41 -21.21
C PHE A 580 -7.37 -9.67 -21.37
N ARG A 581 -6.80 -9.76 -22.57
CA ARG A 581 -5.62 -9.01 -22.94
C ARG A 581 -6.05 -7.79 -23.72
N LEU A 582 -5.82 -6.60 -23.17
CA LEU A 582 -5.93 -5.34 -23.89
C LEU A 582 -4.64 -5.13 -24.68
N SER A 583 -4.74 -4.68 -25.91
CA SER A 583 -3.58 -4.33 -26.74
C SER A 583 -3.83 -3.05 -27.53
N VAL A 584 -2.76 -2.29 -27.70
CA VAL A 584 -2.71 -1.13 -28.61
C VAL A 584 -1.65 -1.42 -29.66
N TRP A 585 -1.98 -1.21 -30.94
CA TRP A 585 -1.07 -1.44 -32.07
C TRP A 585 -0.90 -0.17 -32.90
N ASN A 586 0.29 -0.02 -33.47
CA ASN A 586 0.52 0.93 -34.55
C ASN A 586 -0.19 0.47 -35.83
N GLU A 587 -0.57 1.43 -36.67
CA GLU A 587 -1.05 1.13 -38.02
C GLU A 587 0.10 0.74 -38.96
N ILE A 588 -0.03 -0.39 -39.65
CA ILE A 588 0.82 -0.79 -40.78
C ILE A 588 -0.09 -1.18 -41.95
N ASP A 589 0.04 -0.47 -43.07
CA ASP A 589 -0.73 -0.73 -44.30
C ASP A 589 -2.27 -0.80 -44.11
N GLY A 590 -2.82 -0.01 -43.19
CA GLY A 590 -4.27 0.06 -42.95
C GLY A 590 -4.83 -0.97 -41.96
N VAL A 591 -3.97 -1.74 -41.29
CA VAL A 591 -4.37 -2.77 -40.31
C VAL A 591 -3.50 -2.68 -39.05
N PRO A 592 -3.90 -3.31 -37.92
CA PRO A 592 -3.05 -3.39 -36.74
C PRO A 592 -1.72 -4.11 -37.04
N GLY A 593 -0.61 -3.46 -36.68
CA GLY A 593 0.76 -3.90 -36.91
C GLY A 593 1.52 -4.21 -35.61
N ASP A 594 2.62 -3.49 -35.37
CA ASP A 594 3.45 -3.69 -34.17
C ASP A 594 2.71 -3.27 -32.89
N VAL A 595 2.87 -4.06 -31.84
CA VAL A 595 2.28 -3.81 -30.51
C VAL A 595 2.99 -2.62 -29.86
N VAL A 596 2.22 -1.60 -29.48
CA VAL A 596 2.66 -0.46 -28.65
C VAL A 596 2.61 -0.84 -27.18
N MET A 597 1.48 -1.43 -26.73
CA MET A 597 1.33 -2.00 -25.40
C MET A 597 0.44 -3.23 -25.45
N SER A 598 0.66 -4.17 -24.54
CA SER A 598 -0.24 -5.32 -24.33
C SER A 598 -0.19 -5.75 -22.87
N GLU A 599 -1.35 -5.76 -22.20
CA GLU A 599 -1.45 -6.09 -20.78
C GLU A 599 -2.68 -6.98 -20.51
N VAL A 600 -2.56 -7.86 -19.51
CA VAL A 600 -3.67 -8.73 -19.07
C VAL A 600 -4.39 -8.06 -17.91
N PHE A 601 -5.72 -7.98 -18.03
CA PHE A 601 -6.59 -7.43 -17.00
C PHE A 601 -7.53 -8.49 -16.46
N GLU A 602 -7.63 -8.58 -15.14
CA GLU A 602 -8.65 -9.39 -14.46
C GLU A 602 -9.93 -8.56 -14.23
N TYR A 603 -11.09 -9.15 -14.51
CA TYR A 603 -12.40 -8.51 -14.41
C TYR A 603 -13.30 -9.22 -13.39
N ASN A 604 -13.38 -8.63 -12.18
CA ASN A 604 -14.04 -9.26 -11.03
C ASN A 604 -15.52 -8.87 -10.82
N ALA A 605 -16.20 -8.26 -11.79
CA ALA A 605 -17.62 -7.92 -11.65
C ALA A 605 -18.56 -8.98 -12.23
N GLY A 606 -19.63 -9.30 -11.51
CA GLY A 606 -20.79 -10.01 -12.08
C GLY A 606 -21.63 -9.06 -12.92
N ILE A 607 -22.02 -9.46 -14.13
CA ILE A 607 -22.88 -8.64 -14.99
C ILE A 607 -24.20 -9.36 -15.25
N ASP A 608 -25.31 -8.66 -15.00
CA ASP A 608 -26.63 -8.99 -15.52
C ASP A 608 -26.69 -8.61 -17.02
N ALA A 609 -26.98 -9.60 -17.88
CA ALA A 609 -26.95 -9.50 -19.34
C ALA A 609 -27.72 -8.33 -20.01
N PRO A 610 -28.76 -7.69 -19.44
CA PRO A 610 -29.42 -6.57 -20.12
C PRO A 610 -28.74 -5.20 -19.95
N ASN A 611 -27.74 -5.03 -19.09
CA ASN A 611 -27.08 -3.73 -18.81
C ASN A 611 -25.55 -3.81 -18.92
N LEU A 612 -25.03 -4.11 -20.12
CA LEU A 612 -23.59 -4.05 -20.41
C LEU A 612 -23.05 -2.63 -20.17
N ALA A 613 -22.33 -2.44 -19.06
CA ALA A 613 -21.66 -1.19 -18.74
C ALA A 613 -20.27 -1.12 -19.41
N PHE A 614 -19.74 0.09 -19.56
CA PHE A 614 -18.35 0.28 -19.95
C PHE A 614 -17.44 0.09 -18.73
N MET A 615 -16.41 -0.73 -18.87
CA MET A 615 -15.25 -0.68 -17.98
C MET A 615 -14.28 0.36 -18.51
N THR A 616 -13.74 1.21 -17.65
CA THR A 616 -12.73 2.20 -18.02
C THR A 616 -11.38 1.81 -17.43
N ILE A 617 -10.36 1.89 -18.28
CA ILE A 617 -8.97 1.58 -17.97
C ILE A 617 -8.19 2.88 -18.06
N ASP A 618 -7.49 3.21 -16.99
CA ASP A 618 -6.56 4.35 -16.93
C ASP A 618 -5.28 4.00 -17.68
N MET A 619 -4.91 4.85 -18.63
CA MET A 619 -3.74 4.64 -19.48
C MET A 619 -2.48 5.32 -18.96
N ALA A 620 -2.54 6.03 -17.81
CA ALA A 620 -1.39 6.67 -17.18
C ALA A 620 -0.13 5.77 -17.08
N PRO A 621 -0.22 4.45 -16.79
CA PRO A 621 0.97 3.60 -16.70
C PRO A 621 1.73 3.41 -18.01
N TRP A 622 1.08 3.59 -19.18
CA TRP A 622 1.66 3.32 -20.51
C TRP A 622 1.88 4.59 -21.35
N GLN A 623 1.85 5.77 -20.74
CA GLN A 623 2.02 7.04 -21.47
C GLN A 623 3.35 7.13 -22.22
N ASN A 624 4.40 6.51 -21.69
CA ASN A 624 5.73 6.52 -22.30
C ASN A 624 5.77 5.72 -23.61
N GLU A 625 5.05 4.61 -23.68
CA GLU A 625 4.90 3.79 -24.87
C GLU A 625 3.94 4.43 -25.87
N LEU A 626 2.81 4.95 -25.38
CA LEU A 626 1.77 5.57 -26.21
C LEU A 626 2.25 6.88 -26.85
N SER A 627 3.09 7.65 -26.16
CA SER A 627 3.66 8.91 -26.69
C SER A 627 4.67 8.70 -27.84
N GLN A 628 5.17 7.49 -28.04
CA GLN A 628 6.09 7.17 -29.13
C GLN A 628 5.36 6.83 -30.44
N ALA A 629 4.05 6.57 -30.38
CA ALA A 629 3.25 6.31 -31.56
C ALA A 629 3.03 7.60 -32.37
N THR A 630 3.37 7.56 -33.65
CA THR A 630 3.29 8.72 -34.56
C THR A 630 2.31 8.43 -35.69
N GLY A 631 1.05 8.16 -35.32
CA GLY A 631 0.00 7.89 -36.29
C GLY A 631 -1.27 7.30 -35.65
N PRO A 632 -2.25 6.93 -36.48
CA PRO A 632 -3.47 6.28 -36.02
C PRO A 632 -3.14 4.98 -35.28
N LEU A 633 -3.87 4.75 -34.19
CA LEU A 633 -3.66 3.60 -33.32
C LEU A 633 -4.86 2.67 -33.40
N PHE A 634 -4.58 1.38 -33.28
CA PHE A 634 -5.61 0.38 -33.10
C PHE A 634 -5.71 0.01 -31.63
N VAL A 635 -6.90 0.08 -31.06
CA VAL A 635 -7.18 -0.35 -29.69
C VAL A 635 -8.09 -1.56 -29.74
N GLY A 636 -7.74 -2.60 -29.00
CA GLY A 636 -8.50 -3.84 -29.05
C GLY A 636 -8.19 -4.82 -27.94
N PHE A 637 -8.88 -5.96 -27.98
CA PHE A 637 -8.79 -6.97 -26.95
C PHE A 637 -8.84 -8.39 -27.53
N GLU A 638 -8.31 -9.34 -26.77
CA GLU A 638 -8.32 -10.78 -27.05
C GLU A 638 -8.43 -11.59 -25.75
N ASN A 639 -8.68 -12.90 -25.85
CA ASN A 639 -8.67 -13.79 -24.69
C ASN A 639 -7.28 -13.88 -24.06
N ALA A 640 -7.18 -13.80 -22.73
CA ALA A 640 -5.90 -13.89 -22.04
C ALA A 640 -5.55 -15.37 -21.72
N GLY A 641 -5.10 -16.09 -22.75
CA GLY A 641 -4.58 -17.45 -22.59
C GLY A 641 -5.49 -18.54 -23.14
N ILE A 642 -5.35 -19.76 -22.61
CA ILE A 642 -6.00 -20.98 -23.11
C ILE A 642 -7.14 -21.49 -22.21
N ASP A 643 -7.57 -20.68 -21.26
CA ASP A 643 -8.70 -21.05 -20.40
C ASP A 643 -10.02 -21.06 -21.18
N ASN A 644 -11.04 -21.72 -20.63
CA ASN A 644 -12.33 -21.91 -21.32
C ASN A 644 -13.28 -20.72 -21.11
N ASN A 645 -12.74 -19.51 -20.93
CA ASN A 645 -13.54 -18.31 -20.75
C ASN A 645 -14.10 -17.82 -22.08
N TYR A 646 -15.38 -17.48 -22.09
CA TYR A 646 -16.03 -16.88 -23.24
C TYR A 646 -16.13 -15.38 -23.02
N ILE A 647 -15.33 -14.62 -23.78
CA ILE A 647 -15.48 -13.18 -23.86
C ILE A 647 -16.61 -12.88 -24.84
N TYR A 648 -17.60 -12.16 -24.33
CA TYR A 648 -18.73 -11.64 -25.08
C TYR A 648 -18.63 -10.13 -25.15
N PHE A 649 -19.02 -9.55 -26.28
CA PHE A 649 -19.07 -8.11 -26.43
C PHE A 649 -20.30 -7.68 -27.24
N ALA A 650 -20.77 -6.48 -26.94
CA ALA A 650 -21.85 -5.83 -27.65
C ALA A 650 -21.38 -5.25 -28.99
N LEU A 651 -22.30 -5.12 -29.93
CA LEU A 651 -22.12 -4.30 -31.13
C LEU A 651 -23.06 -3.09 -31.07
N SER A 652 -22.66 -2.01 -31.73
CA SER A 652 -23.47 -0.80 -31.94
C SER A 652 -23.45 -0.43 -33.42
N HIS A 653 -24.31 0.50 -33.86
CA HIS A 653 -24.16 1.07 -35.19
C HIS A 653 -22.95 1.98 -35.25
N THR A 654 -22.26 1.93 -36.38
CA THR A 654 -21.25 2.94 -36.65
C THR A 654 -21.91 4.31 -36.89
N ALA A 655 -21.39 5.35 -36.27
CA ALA A 655 -21.70 6.74 -36.59
C ALA A 655 -20.99 7.23 -37.87
N LEU A 656 -20.13 6.39 -38.45
CA LEU A 656 -19.32 6.69 -39.63
C LEU A 656 -19.89 6.07 -40.91
N THR A 657 -19.32 6.48 -42.05
CA THR A 657 -19.69 5.91 -43.36
C THR A 657 -19.06 4.54 -43.63
N THR A 658 -18.01 4.18 -42.89
CA THR A 658 -17.30 2.90 -42.92
C THR A 658 -16.99 2.46 -41.49
N SER A 659 -17.12 1.17 -41.19
CA SER A 659 -16.85 0.67 -39.83
C SER A 659 -15.35 0.81 -39.49
N PRO A 660 -14.96 1.37 -38.33
CA PRO A 660 -13.55 1.38 -37.91
C PRO A 660 -13.08 0.03 -37.32
N SER A 661 -13.96 -0.98 -37.28
CA SER A 661 -13.72 -2.25 -36.60
C SER A 661 -13.08 -3.31 -37.49
N TYR A 662 -12.15 -4.03 -36.90
CA TYR A 662 -11.41 -5.12 -37.50
C TYR A 662 -11.48 -6.35 -36.61
N MET A 663 -11.45 -7.52 -37.25
CA MET A 663 -11.20 -8.79 -36.57
C MET A 663 -9.96 -9.45 -37.15
N PHE A 664 -9.17 -10.09 -36.30
CA PHE A 664 -8.14 -11.04 -36.70
C PHE A 664 -8.79 -12.42 -36.74
N ASN A 665 -8.80 -13.08 -37.90
CA ASN A 665 -9.52 -14.36 -38.07
C ASN A 665 -8.72 -15.34 -38.95
N SER A 666 -8.88 -16.64 -38.68
CA SER A 666 -8.43 -17.76 -39.52
C SER A 666 -9.54 -18.24 -40.48
N PHE A 667 -9.51 -17.77 -41.73
CA PHE A 667 -10.47 -18.23 -42.76
C PHE A 667 -10.10 -19.62 -43.30
N GLY A 668 -10.58 -20.68 -42.65
CA GLY A 668 -10.37 -22.07 -43.11
C GLY A 668 -8.91 -22.52 -43.02
N SER A 669 -8.38 -23.19 -44.07
CA SER A 669 -7.00 -23.71 -44.10
C SER A 669 -5.93 -22.69 -44.54
N GLN A 670 -6.21 -21.38 -44.42
CA GLN A 670 -5.28 -20.33 -44.85
C GLN A 670 -4.97 -19.31 -43.75
N THR A 671 -3.81 -18.67 -43.91
CA THR A 671 -3.10 -17.71 -43.04
C THR A 671 -4.00 -16.74 -42.28
N GLN A 672 -3.79 -16.65 -40.96
CA GLN A 672 -4.37 -15.68 -40.04
C GLN A 672 -4.04 -14.24 -40.49
N ARG A 673 -5.04 -13.38 -40.59
CA ARG A 673 -4.87 -11.95 -40.96
C ARG A 673 -5.98 -11.08 -40.40
N TRP A 674 -5.69 -9.78 -40.27
CA TRP A 674 -6.70 -8.77 -39.99
C TRP A 674 -7.65 -8.59 -41.18
N ALA A 675 -8.94 -8.54 -40.89
CA ALA A 675 -10.01 -8.31 -41.84
C ALA A 675 -10.97 -7.24 -41.30
N HIS A 676 -11.37 -6.33 -42.18
CA HIS A 676 -12.32 -5.28 -41.89
C HIS A 676 -13.73 -5.85 -41.69
N PHE A 677 -14.52 -5.36 -40.73
CA PHE A 677 -15.87 -5.87 -40.44
C PHE A 677 -16.77 -5.94 -41.68
N ASP A 678 -16.77 -4.89 -42.51
CA ASP A 678 -17.55 -4.85 -43.76
C ASP A 678 -17.14 -5.91 -44.81
N SER A 679 -15.92 -6.47 -44.70
CA SER A 679 -15.43 -7.53 -45.59
C SER A 679 -15.72 -8.94 -45.09
N VAL A 680 -16.21 -9.08 -43.85
CA VAL A 680 -16.51 -10.37 -43.24
C VAL A 680 -17.88 -10.84 -43.71
N THR A 681 -17.94 -12.02 -44.32
CA THR A 681 -19.19 -12.63 -44.77
C THR A 681 -19.47 -13.96 -44.10
N SER A 682 -20.71 -14.19 -43.66
CA SER A 682 -21.21 -15.49 -43.22
C SER A 682 -22.30 -15.98 -44.17
N GLY A 683 -22.12 -17.16 -44.77
CA GLY A 683 -23.08 -17.71 -45.74
C GLY A 683 -23.28 -16.86 -47.01
N GLY A 684 -22.30 -16.01 -47.35
CA GLY A 684 -22.37 -15.07 -48.48
C GLY A 684 -23.04 -13.73 -48.19
N ASN A 685 -23.52 -13.51 -46.96
CA ASN A 685 -24.05 -12.22 -46.50
C ASN A 685 -23.02 -11.52 -45.62
N PRO A 686 -22.89 -10.18 -45.68
CA PRO A 686 -21.97 -9.46 -44.82
C PRO A 686 -22.42 -9.54 -43.36
N ALA A 687 -21.55 -10.05 -42.49
CA ALA A 687 -21.87 -10.44 -41.12
C ALA A 687 -21.98 -9.24 -40.17
N PHE A 688 -21.23 -8.17 -40.44
CA PHE A 688 -21.10 -7.00 -39.56
C PHE A 688 -21.37 -5.66 -40.27
N ASN A 689 -22.09 -5.68 -41.40
CA ASN A 689 -22.33 -4.49 -42.20
C ASN A 689 -23.01 -3.38 -41.38
N GLY A 690 -22.37 -2.22 -41.27
CA GLY A 690 -22.89 -1.07 -40.53
C GLY A 690 -22.79 -1.19 -39.00
N LEU A 691 -22.07 -2.19 -38.50
CA LEU A 691 -21.84 -2.43 -37.07
C LEU A 691 -20.39 -2.08 -36.68
N VAL A 692 -20.21 -1.72 -35.41
CA VAL A 692 -18.92 -1.36 -34.82
C VAL A 692 -18.78 -1.97 -33.42
N LEU A 693 -17.54 -2.18 -32.99
CA LEU A 693 -17.19 -2.43 -31.60
C LEU A 693 -17.36 -1.11 -30.81
N PRO A 694 -18.09 -1.10 -29.69
CA PRO A 694 -18.19 0.06 -28.81
C PRO A 694 -16.91 0.14 -27.95
N ILE A 695 -15.79 0.51 -28.56
CA ILE A 695 -14.56 0.90 -27.88
C ILE A 695 -14.52 2.43 -27.91
N ARG A 696 -14.28 3.05 -26.75
CA ARG A 696 -14.18 4.51 -26.62
C ARG A 696 -12.81 4.87 -26.09
N VAL A 697 -12.25 5.95 -26.61
CA VAL A 697 -10.94 6.44 -26.18
C VAL A 697 -11.08 7.90 -25.80
N ARG A 698 -10.59 8.25 -24.62
CA ARG A 698 -10.41 9.64 -24.21
C ARG A 698 -8.97 10.06 -24.50
N VAL A 699 -8.79 11.20 -25.14
CA VAL A 699 -7.49 11.82 -25.38
C VAL A 699 -7.34 13.11 -24.60
N ASP A 700 -6.17 13.35 -24.04
CA ASP A 700 -5.71 14.65 -23.55
C ASP A 700 -5.20 15.47 -24.73
N LEU A 701 -5.85 16.59 -25.04
CA LEU A 701 -5.53 17.48 -26.16
C LEU A 701 -4.33 18.39 -25.91
N ASN A 702 -3.85 18.49 -24.66
CA ASN A 702 -2.74 19.36 -24.25
C ASN A 702 -1.44 18.60 -23.99
N ALA A 703 -1.39 17.28 -24.22
CA ALA A 703 -0.20 16.46 -24.02
C ALA A 703 1.04 16.96 -24.82
N GLY A 704 0.82 17.71 -25.91
CA GLY A 704 1.85 18.29 -26.78
C GLY A 704 2.05 19.81 -26.63
N SER A 705 1.35 20.48 -25.71
CA SER A 705 1.54 21.90 -25.37
C SER A 705 2.07 22.01 -23.95
N THR A 706 3.35 21.68 -23.79
CA THR A 706 4.07 21.94 -22.55
C THR A 706 4.38 23.43 -22.42
N ASP A 707 3.41 24.22 -21.97
CA ASP A 707 3.72 25.37 -21.11
C ASP A 707 4.21 24.78 -19.78
N VAL A 708 5.52 24.49 -19.72
CA VAL A 708 6.20 23.98 -18.54
C VAL A 708 6.96 25.14 -17.92
N ASP A 709 6.34 25.77 -16.91
CA ASP A 709 7.07 26.42 -15.83
C ASP A 709 7.01 25.51 -14.59
N GLY A 710 7.74 24.40 -14.71
CA GLY A 710 7.84 23.35 -13.69
C GLY A 710 8.74 22.20 -14.12
N GLY A 711 9.79 22.49 -14.90
CA GLY A 711 10.72 21.48 -15.36
C GLY A 711 11.49 20.88 -14.19
N ILE A 712 11.37 19.57 -13.99
CA ILE A 712 12.52 18.80 -13.51
C ILE A 712 13.48 18.81 -14.69
N ASP A 713 14.47 19.70 -14.62
CA ASP A 713 15.51 19.87 -15.63
C ASP A 713 16.30 18.55 -15.69
N LEU A 714 15.95 17.68 -16.65
CA LEU A 714 16.76 16.49 -16.89
C LEU A 714 18.13 16.97 -17.37
N PRO A 715 19.22 16.45 -16.80
CA PRO A 715 20.55 16.95 -17.12
C PRO A 715 20.81 16.79 -18.62
N GLU A 716 21.27 17.82 -19.33
CA GLU A 716 21.63 17.67 -20.75
C GLU A 716 22.87 16.79 -20.95
N THR A 717 23.67 16.59 -19.90
CA THR A 717 24.93 15.84 -19.92
C THR A 717 25.09 14.98 -18.67
N ILE A 718 25.83 13.87 -18.78
CA ILE A 718 26.18 13.06 -17.60
C ILE A 718 27.00 13.94 -16.64
N VAL A 719 26.61 13.96 -15.36
CA VAL A 719 27.35 14.66 -14.30
C VAL A 719 27.75 13.64 -13.25
N LEU A 720 28.99 13.68 -12.76
CA LEU A 720 29.41 12.96 -11.56
C LEU A 720 29.84 14.00 -10.54
N ASP A 721 29.19 14.06 -9.39
CA ASP A 721 29.46 15.03 -8.34
C ASP A 721 30.55 14.61 -7.37
N GLN A 722 31.04 15.59 -6.60
CA GLN A 722 31.96 15.31 -5.51
C GLN A 722 31.20 14.57 -4.43
N ASN A 723 31.78 13.47 -3.93
CA ASN A 723 31.22 12.78 -2.79
C ASN A 723 31.09 13.75 -1.60
N TYR A 724 29.99 13.66 -0.84
CA TYR A 724 29.77 14.48 0.36
C TYR A 724 29.43 13.58 1.55
N PRO A 725 30.01 13.84 2.74
CA PRO A 725 31.12 14.76 3.00
C PRO A 725 32.44 14.34 2.30
N ASN A 726 33.39 15.26 2.10
CA ASN A 726 34.76 14.94 1.70
C ASN A 726 35.75 15.97 2.30
N PRO A 727 36.64 15.59 3.22
CA PRO A 727 36.88 14.22 3.70
C PRO A 727 35.69 13.59 4.44
N PHE A 728 35.57 12.26 4.42
CA PHE A 728 34.47 11.50 5.06
C PHE A 728 34.96 10.53 6.14
N ASN A 729 34.07 10.13 7.06
CA ASN A 729 34.34 9.16 8.13
C ASN A 729 33.04 8.49 8.67
N PRO A 730 32.83 7.17 8.54
CA PRO A 730 33.38 6.26 7.53
C PRO A 730 32.52 6.18 6.26
N SER A 731 31.38 6.89 6.18
CA SER A 731 30.45 6.85 5.05
C SER A 731 30.36 8.19 4.29
N THR A 732 30.03 8.12 3.00
CA THR A 732 29.81 9.28 2.12
C THR A 732 28.81 8.91 1.02
N THR A 733 28.10 9.90 0.49
CA THR A 733 27.20 9.75 -0.66
C THR A 733 27.87 10.29 -1.92
N ILE A 734 27.78 9.53 -3.01
CA ILE A 734 28.24 9.92 -4.36
C ILE A 734 27.00 10.15 -5.21
N GLN A 735 26.82 11.39 -5.69
CA GLN A 735 25.71 11.76 -6.58
C GLN A 735 26.20 11.83 -8.02
N PHE A 736 25.32 11.45 -8.95
CA PHE A 736 25.55 11.59 -10.39
C PHE A 736 24.23 11.68 -11.12
N GLU A 737 24.24 12.26 -12.32
CA GLU A 737 23.04 12.49 -13.10
C GLU A 737 23.21 11.93 -14.51
N LEU A 738 22.11 11.39 -15.05
CA LEU A 738 22.07 10.76 -16.37
C LEU A 738 21.09 11.52 -17.28
N PRO A 739 21.51 11.95 -18.48
CA PRO A 739 20.63 12.59 -19.45
C PRO A 739 19.63 11.62 -20.08
N ASN A 740 20.00 10.33 -20.13
CA ASN A 740 19.23 9.25 -20.75
C ASN A 740 19.48 7.95 -19.99
N SER A 741 18.54 7.01 -20.08
CA SER A 741 18.71 5.66 -19.53
C SER A 741 19.98 4.99 -20.09
N SER A 742 20.87 4.52 -19.22
CA SER A 742 22.22 4.05 -19.57
C SER A 742 22.65 2.86 -18.71
N ASP A 743 23.49 1.98 -19.25
CA ASP A 743 24.19 0.95 -18.45
C ASP A 743 25.27 1.64 -17.60
N VAL A 744 25.08 1.62 -16.28
CA VAL A 744 25.89 2.34 -15.29
C VAL A 744 26.71 1.39 -14.43
N GLU A 745 27.98 1.71 -14.27
CA GLU A 745 28.90 1.05 -13.36
C GLU A 745 29.64 2.12 -12.52
N LEU A 746 29.41 2.12 -11.20
CA LEU A 746 30.08 3.01 -10.24
C LEU A 746 30.98 2.18 -9.33
N GLU A 747 32.30 2.38 -9.43
CA GLU A 747 33.30 1.57 -8.72
C GLU A 747 34.28 2.44 -7.94
N VAL A 748 34.79 1.91 -6.83
CA VAL A 748 35.79 2.55 -5.96
C VAL A 748 37.11 1.76 -5.99
N PHE A 749 38.22 2.48 -6.07
CA PHE A 749 39.58 1.97 -6.15
C PHE A 749 40.50 2.62 -5.11
N ASP A 750 41.54 1.90 -4.69
CA ASP A 750 42.66 2.48 -3.95
C ASP A 750 43.73 3.11 -4.87
N LEU A 751 44.75 3.75 -4.30
CA LEU A 751 45.84 4.39 -5.07
C LEU A 751 46.73 3.42 -5.87
N LEU A 752 46.65 2.12 -5.60
CA LEU A 752 47.35 1.10 -6.37
C LEU A 752 46.49 0.60 -7.56
N GLY A 753 45.29 1.17 -7.75
CA GLY A 753 44.34 0.78 -8.78
C GLY A 753 43.58 -0.51 -8.47
N ARG A 754 43.62 -0.99 -7.21
CA ARG A 754 42.84 -2.16 -6.80
C ARG A 754 41.40 -1.73 -6.54
N LYS A 755 40.44 -2.42 -7.15
CA LYS A 755 39.01 -2.22 -6.88
C LYS A 755 38.70 -2.66 -5.45
N VAL A 756 38.11 -1.77 -4.66
CA VAL A 756 37.73 -2.01 -3.27
C VAL A 756 36.22 -2.12 -3.08
N ALA A 757 35.41 -1.56 -3.99
CA ALA A 757 33.96 -1.73 -4.01
C ALA A 757 33.36 -1.49 -5.40
N THR A 758 32.24 -2.12 -5.70
CA THR A 758 31.31 -1.74 -6.77
C THR A 758 30.03 -1.28 -6.08
N LEU A 759 29.63 -0.03 -6.30
CA LEU A 759 28.50 0.60 -5.63
C LEU A 759 27.21 0.46 -6.44
N ILE A 760 27.32 0.53 -7.77
CA ILE A 760 26.22 0.37 -8.72
C ILE A 760 26.73 -0.43 -9.92
N GLN A 761 25.91 -1.37 -10.40
CA GLN A 761 26.14 -2.10 -11.64
C GLN A 761 24.79 -2.46 -12.28
N GLY A 762 24.47 -1.85 -13.42
CA GLY A 762 23.25 -2.14 -14.19
C GLY A 762 22.65 -0.92 -14.89
N VAL A 763 21.52 -1.10 -15.56
CA VAL A 763 20.83 -0.03 -16.30
C VAL A 763 20.07 0.88 -15.34
N LEU A 764 20.35 2.19 -15.40
CA LEU A 764 19.67 3.23 -14.64
C LEU A 764 18.96 4.21 -15.58
N GLN A 765 17.78 4.70 -15.17
CA GLN A 765 16.98 5.66 -15.96
C GLN A 765 17.60 7.07 -15.99
N ALA A 766 17.13 7.93 -16.90
CA ALA A 766 17.50 9.35 -16.89
C ALA A 766 17.08 10.02 -15.56
N GLY A 767 17.88 10.97 -15.07
CA GLY A 767 17.66 11.67 -13.80
C GLY A 767 18.85 11.60 -12.85
N SER A 768 18.68 12.15 -11.65
CA SER A 768 19.70 12.17 -10.59
C SER A 768 19.67 10.88 -9.77
N HIS A 769 20.84 10.35 -9.47
CA HIS A 769 21.06 9.10 -8.75
C HIS A 769 22.07 9.32 -7.64
N GLU A 770 21.97 8.52 -6.58
CA GLU A 770 22.94 8.53 -5.50
C GLU A 770 23.35 7.13 -5.05
N ALA A 771 24.62 7.01 -4.64
CA ALA A 771 25.18 5.78 -4.10
C ALA A 771 25.88 6.07 -2.77
N MET A 772 25.47 5.35 -1.73
CA MET A 772 26.16 5.40 -0.44
C MET A 772 27.39 4.49 -0.47
N PHE A 773 28.54 5.03 -0.04
CA PHE A 773 29.77 4.27 0.17
C PHE A 773 30.11 4.18 1.64
N ASP A 774 30.14 2.97 2.20
CA ASP A 774 30.61 2.67 3.54
C ASP A 774 32.05 2.10 3.50
N ALA A 775 32.99 2.85 4.08
CA ALA A 775 34.40 2.49 4.15
C ALA A 775 34.84 2.01 5.54
N THR A 776 33.92 1.51 6.38
CA THR A 776 34.20 1.06 7.75
C THR A 776 35.36 0.06 7.83
N VAL A 777 35.50 -0.83 6.84
CA VAL A 777 36.57 -1.85 6.78
C VAL A 777 37.86 -1.39 6.09
N LEU A 778 37.93 -0.14 5.63
CA LEU A 778 39.08 0.42 4.90
C LEU A 778 39.96 1.32 5.78
N GLY A 779 41.21 1.56 5.39
CA GLY A 779 42.16 2.43 6.13
C GLY A 779 42.10 3.89 5.65
N SER A 780 42.43 4.85 6.51
CA SER A 780 42.47 6.28 6.12
C SER A 780 43.40 6.50 4.92
N GLY A 781 42.96 7.31 3.96
CA GLY A 781 43.69 7.50 2.71
C GLY A 781 42.86 8.10 1.58
N LEU A 782 43.49 8.30 0.43
CA LEU A 782 42.85 8.77 -0.78
C LEU A 782 42.32 7.57 -1.59
N TYR A 783 41.06 7.66 -2.02
CA TYR A 783 40.38 6.71 -2.87
C TYR A 783 39.91 7.38 -4.15
N VAL A 784 39.71 6.59 -5.19
CA VAL A 784 39.25 7.05 -6.51
C VAL A 784 37.95 6.35 -6.83
N TYR A 785 36.91 7.06 -7.26
CA TYR A 785 35.69 6.46 -7.77
C TYR A 785 35.47 6.81 -9.24
N THR A 786 34.98 5.84 -10.00
CA THR A 786 34.75 5.94 -11.44
C THR A 786 33.30 5.59 -11.76
N LEU A 787 32.61 6.48 -12.46
CA LEU A 787 31.31 6.24 -13.10
C LEU A 787 31.55 5.90 -14.58
N ARG A 788 31.05 4.77 -15.05
CA ARG A 788 30.86 4.48 -16.48
C ARG A 788 29.37 4.50 -16.77
N ALA A 789 28.94 5.25 -17.77
CA ALA A 789 27.55 5.29 -18.23
C ALA A 789 27.57 5.27 -19.77
N GLY A 790 27.24 4.11 -20.36
CA GLY A 790 27.47 3.86 -21.78
C GLY A 790 28.94 4.05 -22.20
N ASP A 791 29.19 4.91 -23.18
CA ASP A 791 30.53 5.25 -23.68
C ASP A 791 31.27 6.31 -22.83
N HIS A 792 30.59 6.92 -21.86
CA HIS A 792 31.16 7.98 -21.03
C HIS A 792 31.78 7.41 -19.75
N ARG A 793 32.96 7.92 -19.39
CA ARG A 793 33.67 7.56 -18.15
C ARG A 793 34.09 8.81 -17.40
N MET A 794 33.67 8.95 -16.15
CA MET A 794 34.02 10.04 -15.26
C MET A 794 34.71 9.52 -14.00
N THR A 795 35.68 10.26 -13.47
CA THR A 795 36.48 9.83 -12.33
C THR A 795 36.72 10.98 -11.37
N ARG A 796 36.55 10.74 -10.07
CA ARG A 796 36.81 11.70 -8.99
C ARG A 796 37.52 11.02 -7.82
N THR A 797 38.03 11.83 -6.89
CA THR A 797 38.80 11.36 -5.73
C THR A 797 38.13 11.73 -4.41
N MET A 798 38.18 10.83 -3.44
CA MET A 798 37.62 11.03 -2.09
C MET A 798 38.63 10.70 -0.99
N THR A 799 38.60 11.45 0.11
CA THR A 799 39.55 11.28 1.24
C THR A 799 38.82 10.69 2.44
N LEU A 800 39.22 9.50 2.87
CA LEU A 800 38.76 8.87 4.11
C LEU A 800 39.67 9.30 5.26
N ILE A 801 39.10 9.87 6.31
CA ILE A 801 39.80 10.17 7.58
C ILE A 801 39.16 9.28 8.66
N LYS A 802 39.98 8.62 9.48
CA LYS A 802 39.51 7.93 10.69
C LYS A 802 40.00 8.64 11.93
#